data_AF-A0A3L6QML4-F1
#
_entry.id   AF-A0A3L6QML4-F1
#
_cell.length_a   1.000
_cell.length_b   1.000
_cell.length_c   1.000
_cell.angle_alpha   90.00
_cell.angle_beta   90.00
_cell.angle_gamma   90.00
#
_symmetry.space_group_name_H-M   'P 1'
#
loop_
_entity.id
_entity.type
_entity.pdbx_description
1 polymer ?
#
loop_
_entity_poly.entity_id
_entity_poly.type
_entity_poly.pdbx_seq_one_letter_code
_entity_poly.pdbx_strand_id
1 'polypeptide(L)'
;MDPPRRRRRAAPAADRLTSLPEPLIDGILTRLDFRDAVRTSALSRAWRRRWESLPTLSLSRLDGLSTLPTTVDSVLIRYAGRIRDVSIRINNAYSVCRIDDWLIALSRRGVRSMDLRVDCGLSINSSIYSFSNLVTLKLHGCYVPSTPVGFAGFPVLQELKIADVQFSVNLELEAIIGRSPLLAVLELSDVYIPSDEPCMIAAPNLRSLTIVSVADYYAWEFGELPRLDNATIDFDTYVNGNDFGVFVAGVAHARKLTLSTFYQPYFGDILLETLPYTFANLRSLFLSTHFEMYGILSTFCLLRNAPNLEELEIAIINNQEQETEANAEFQNTQWTDGMCASLQVVKINDISCFSNEMCFIELVLSKATALRKMSISLGGQCSMSEENALSKLYTYRRASPSAQVFYKGKNTVRQGHLGATGNSRGSGQHPHREWSHQAKTGKAPNAPSRCIAWCRLPKGPSSHNFPPKQTTRIYLLGKIPEQGRFAPRSQKGQRSTSPHHMSACRTPSGIKPYVAKYMYRMDLQHIMEAFQCPIKSFPCTYLGLPLSVRKIRRVDVQPLIDKVGGKPAAWKGRLLNKAGRLRLLNTVLSTVPTYFLTVFRLQNWALKKLDKLRRSFLWKGSIEANGGHCLVRWSKTMRPKSFGGLGIMNLDLFSRALRLRWLWFQWTEPDRPWVGTEPPVSTIDKQLFRVSTTVILGNGEKASFWQSSWLNGHAPIDLYPALFWLAWRKNKTVKEEIHSQNWTRGLWKMETVEEMADFVDLWDKVQEVQLTSEVDKIIWKWTADGM
;
A
#
# COMPACT_ATOMS: atom_id res chain seq x y z
N MET A 1 -36.96 -51.05 -51.77
CA MET A 1 -36.15 -50.17 -50.90
C MET A 1 -37.03 -49.71 -49.76
N ASP A 2 -36.79 -50.21 -48.55
CA ASP A 2 -37.54 -49.81 -47.35
C ASP A 2 -37.08 -48.44 -46.81
N PRO A 3 -37.97 -47.65 -46.18
CA PRO A 3 -37.61 -46.37 -45.59
C PRO A 3 -36.82 -46.56 -44.28
N PRO A 4 -35.95 -45.61 -43.90
CA PRO A 4 -35.04 -45.81 -42.78
C PRO A 4 -35.76 -45.74 -41.44
N ARG A 5 -35.52 -46.75 -40.59
CA ARG A 5 -36.01 -46.86 -39.22
C ARG A 5 -35.56 -45.66 -38.38
N ARG A 6 -36.52 -44.91 -37.81
CA ARG A 6 -36.27 -43.93 -36.74
C ARG A 6 -35.62 -44.63 -35.54
N ARG A 7 -34.36 -44.28 -35.23
CA ARG A 7 -33.72 -44.65 -33.96
C ARG A 7 -34.49 -44.04 -32.79
N ARG A 8 -35.07 -44.92 -31.95
CA ARG A 8 -35.67 -44.59 -30.66
C ARG A 8 -34.58 -43.99 -29.76
N ARG A 9 -34.74 -42.72 -29.36
CA ARG A 9 -33.80 -42.01 -28.49
C ARG A 9 -33.84 -42.67 -27.10
N ALA A 10 -32.69 -43.17 -26.63
CA ALA A 10 -32.56 -43.78 -25.30
C ALA A 10 -32.99 -42.78 -24.21
N ALA A 11 -33.71 -43.26 -23.19
CA ALA A 11 -34.12 -42.44 -22.05
C ALA A 11 -32.86 -41.85 -21.36
N PRO A 12 -32.86 -40.56 -20.97
CA PRO A 12 -31.71 -39.97 -20.30
C PRO A 12 -31.47 -40.67 -18.97
N ALA A 13 -30.20 -40.99 -18.69
CA ALA A 13 -29.78 -41.57 -17.42
C ALA A 13 -30.30 -40.71 -16.25
N ALA A 14 -30.85 -41.37 -15.21
CA ALA A 14 -31.40 -40.70 -14.04
C ALA A 14 -30.35 -39.77 -13.41
N ASP A 15 -30.71 -38.49 -13.27
CA ASP A 15 -29.88 -37.45 -12.68
C ASP A 15 -29.77 -37.70 -11.16
N ARG A 16 -28.73 -38.46 -10.78
CA ARG A 16 -28.47 -38.89 -9.39
C ARG A 16 -28.28 -37.74 -8.40
N LEU A 17 -28.01 -36.53 -8.87
CA LEU A 17 -27.90 -35.35 -8.01
C LEU A 17 -29.28 -34.76 -7.70
N THR A 18 -30.24 -34.86 -8.62
CA THR A 18 -31.64 -34.46 -8.37
C THR A 18 -32.41 -35.43 -7.47
N SER A 19 -31.89 -36.64 -7.24
CA SER A 19 -32.44 -37.58 -6.26
C SER A 19 -31.99 -37.33 -4.82
N LEU A 20 -31.11 -36.35 -4.57
CA LEU A 20 -30.69 -35.97 -3.22
C LEU A 20 -31.79 -35.14 -2.53
N PRO A 21 -31.95 -35.28 -1.19
CA PRO A 21 -32.80 -34.38 -0.39
C PRO A 21 -32.44 -32.90 -0.60
N GLU A 22 -33.46 -32.03 -0.66
CA GLU A 22 -33.28 -30.59 -0.86
C GLU A 22 -32.27 -29.93 0.09
N PRO A 23 -32.21 -30.26 1.39
CA PRO A 23 -31.22 -29.68 2.30
C PRO A 23 -29.76 -29.98 1.93
N LEU A 24 -29.49 -31.12 1.29
CA LEU A 24 -28.13 -31.48 0.85
C LEU A 24 -27.76 -30.75 -0.42
N ILE A 25 -28.71 -30.53 -1.33
CA ILE A 25 -28.51 -29.74 -2.54
C ILE A 25 -28.27 -28.27 -2.18
N ASP A 26 -29.07 -27.70 -1.27
CA ASP A 26 -28.88 -26.35 -0.75
C ASP A 26 -27.52 -26.22 -0.02
N GLY A 27 -27.12 -27.26 0.72
CA GLY A 27 -25.80 -27.34 1.37
C GLY A 27 -24.63 -27.38 0.38
N ILE A 28 -24.83 -27.92 -0.83
CA ILE A 28 -23.83 -27.88 -1.91
C ILE A 28 -23.82 -26.49 -2.56
N LEU A 29 -24.99 -25.95 -2.92
CA LEU A 29 -25.11 -24.66 -3.59
C LEU A 29 -24.64 -23.48 -2.73
N THR A 30 -24.84 -23.53 -1.40
CA THR A 30 -24.35 -22.49 -0.46
C THR A 30 -22.82 -22.44 -0.35
N ARG A 31 -22.11 -23.49 -0.78
CA ARG A 31 -20.63 -23.52 -0.84
C ARG A 31 -20.07 -23.06 -2.18
N LEU A 32 -20.90 -22.97 -3.21
CA LEU A 32 -20.53 -22.41 -4.51
C LEU A 32 -20.59 -20.89 -4.44
N ASP A 33 -19.80 -20.21 -5.28
CA ASP A 33 -20.00 -18.79 -5.47
C ASP A 33 -21.35 -18.53 -6.18
N PHE A 34 -21.91 -17.33 -6.02
CA PHE A 34 -23.23 -17.01 -6.56
C PHE A 34 -23.32 -17.24 -8.08
N ARG A 35 -22.23 -16.95 -8.81
CA ARG A 35 -22.19 -17.12 -10.28
C ARG A 35 -22.27 -18.60 -10.66
N ASP A 36 -21.54 -19.45 -9.95
CA ASP A 36 -21.51 -20.89 -10.15
C ASP A 36 -22.81 -21.54 -9.69
N ALA A 37 -23.41 -21.07 -8.60
CA ALA A 37 -24.75 -21.46 -8.18
C ALA A 37 -25.79 -21.15 -9.27
N VAL A 38 -25.76 -19.95 -9.87
CA VAL A 38 -26.64 -19.60 -11.00
C VAL A 38 -26.32 -20.45 -12.24
N ARG A 39 -25.04 -20.76 -12.53
CA ARG A 39 -24.66 -21.63 -13.67
C ARG A 39 -25.23 -23.04 -13.58
N THR A 40 -25.49 -23.55 -12.38
CA THR A 40 -26.18 -24.84 -12.21
C THR A 40 -27.56 -24.87 -12.87
N SER A 41 -28.19 -23.71 -13.11
CA SER A 41 -29.46 -23.60 -13.83
C SER A 41 -29.45 -24.15 -15.26
N ALA A 42 -28.26 -24.28 -15.87
CA ALA A 42 -28.07 -24.87 -17.20
C ALA A 42 -28.03 -26.41 -17.19
N LEU A 43 -27.90 -27.04 -16.03
CA LEU A 43 -27.72 -28.49 -15.90
C LEU A 43 -29.01 -29.26 -16.22
N SER A 44 -30.15 -28.84 -15.66
CA SER A 44 -31.45 -29.45 -15.97
C SER A 44 -32.62 -28.53 -15.57
N ARG A 45 -33.85 -28.93 -15.95
CA ARG A 45 -35.07 -28.20 -15.53
C ARG A 45 -35.23 -28.14 -14.01
N ALA A 46 -34.75 -29.16 -13.29
CA ALA A 46 -34.83 -29.24 -11.84
C ALA A 46 -33.86 -28.27 -11.12
N TRP A 47 -32.72 -27.93 -11.76
CA TRP A 47 -31.73 -26.98 -11.22
C TRP A 47 -32.02 -25.52 -11.57
N ARG A 48 -32.89 -25.28 -12.56
CA ARG A 48 -33.12 -23.96 -13.18
C ARG A 48 -33.40 -22.83 -12.18
N ARG A 49 -34.16 -23.09 -11.12
CA ARG A 49 -34.61 -22.09 -10.13
C ARG A 49 -34.11 -22.33 -8.70
N ARG A 50 -33.24 -23.33 -8.48
CA ARG A 50 -32.79 -23.69 -7.13
C ARG A 50 -31.97 -22.60 -6.45
N TRP A 51 -31.27 -21.78 -7.23
CA TRP A 51 -30.52 -20.64 -6.72
C TRP A 51 -31.42 -19.50 -6.17
N GLU A 52 -32.72 -19.46 -6.54
CA GLU A 52 -33.68 -18.41 -6.12
C GLU A 52 -34.13 -18.56 -4.66
N SER A 53 -33.89 -19.73 -4.04
CA SER A 53 -34.30 -20.08 -2.67
C SER A 53 -33.13 -20.19 -1.69
N LEU A 54 -31.89 -19.86 -2.09
CA LEU A 54 -30.74 -20.03 -1.20
C LEU A 54 -30.77 -19.03 -0.04
N PRO A 55 -30.30 -19.41 1.16
CA PRO A 55 -30.26 -18.52 2.32
C PRO A 55 -29.12 -17.48 2.24
N THR A 56 -28.18 -17.64 1.31
CA THR A 56 -26.99 -16.80 1.16
C THR A 56 -26.95 -16.12 -0.21
N LEU A 57 -26.68 -14.81 -0.23
CA LEU A 57 -26.54 -14.00 -1.43
C LEU A 57 -25.21 -13.24 -1.39
N SER A 58 -24.26 -13.63 -2.23
CA SER A 58 -22.97 -12.94 -2.35
C SER A 58 -22.81 -12.32 -3.73
N LEU A 59 -22.84 -10.99 -3.79
CA LEU A 59 -22.67 -10.20 -5.01
C LEU A 59 -21.26 -9.62 -5.14
N SER A 60 -20.32 -10.03 -4.27
CA SER A 60 -18.99 -9.43 -4.12
C SER A 60 -17.96 -9.81 -5.18
N ARG A 61 -18.26 -10.81 -6.03
CA ARG A 61 -17.32 -11.42 -6.99
C ARG A 61 -17.72 -11.25 -8.45
N LEU A 62 -18.70 -10.39 -8.73
CA LEU A 62 -19.17 -10.13 -10.10
C LEU A 62 -18.22 -9.23 -10.91
N ASP A 63 -17.09 -8.83 -10.31
CA ASP A 63 -16.03 -7.92 -10.80
C ASP A 63 -15.34 -8.29 -12.14
N GLY A 64 -15.79 -9.33 -12.84
CA GLY A 64 -15.30 -9.69 -14.19
C GLY A 64 -16.08 -9.04 -15.33
N LEU A 65 -17.23 -8.44 -15.05
CA LEU A 65 -18.05 -7.66 -15.98
C LEU A 65 -18.49 -6.43 -15.20
N SER A 66 -18.43 -5.25 -15.82
CA SER A 66 -19.12 -4.05 -15.34
C SER A 66 -20.59 -4.37 -15.07
N THR A 67 -20.92 -4.83 -13.86
CA THR A 67 -22.29 -5.23 -13.53
C THR A 67 -23.16 -4.00 -13.58
N LEU A 68 -23.94 -3.90 -14.65
CA LEU A 68 -25.02 -2.94 -14.75
C LEU A 68 -25.94 -3.16 -13.54
N PRO A 69 -26.35 -2.10 -12.83
CA PRO A 69 -27.27 -2.19 -11.68
C PRO A 69 -28.53 -3.03 -11.96
N THR A 70 -28.98 -3.03 -13.22
CA THR A 70 -30.09 -3.85 -13.74
C THR A 70 -29.93 -5.36 -13.53
N THR A 71 -28.69 -5.86 -13.44
CA THR A 71 -28.40 -7.28 -13.17
C THR A 71 -28.73 -7.63 -11.72
N VAL A 72 -28.35 -6.77 -10.77
CA VAL A 72 -28.65 -6.95 -9.35
C VAL A 72 -30.15 -6.81 -9.11
N ASP A 73 -30.80 -5.84 -9.76
CA ASP A 73 -32.26 -5.70 -9.72
C ASP A 73 -32.97 -6.98 -10.19
N SER A 74 -32.51 -7.55 -11.31
CA SER A 74 -33.07 -8.78 -11.87
C SER A 74 -32.88 -9.99 -10.94
N VAL A 75 -31.78 -10.03 -10.17
CA VAL A 75 -31.51 -11.06 -9.17
C VAL A 75 -32.41 -10.88 -7.95
N LEU A 76 -32.49 -9.66 -7.41
CA LEU A 76 -33.29 -9.34 -6.23
C LEU A 76 -34.79 -9.51 -6.48
N ILE A 77 -35.28 -9.24 -7.69
CA ILE A 77 -36.69 -9.47 -8.07
C ILE A 77 -37.01 -10.97 -8.08
N ARG A 78 -36.08 -11.82 -8.53
CA ARG A 78 -36.31 -13.27 -8.67
C ARG A 78 -36.15 -14.04 -7.36
N TYR A 79 -35.37 -13.50 -6.43
CA TYR A 79 -35.33 -14.03 -5.08
C TYR A 79 -36.71 -13.90 -4.44
N ALA A 80 -37.35 -15.01 -4.10
CA ALA A 80 -38.63 -15.02 -3.38
C ALA A 80 -38.48 -15.45 -1.91
N GLY A 81 -37.35 -16.09 -1.56
CA GLY A 81 -37.09 -16.64 -0.23
C GLY A 81 -36.54 -15.64 0.80
N ARG A 82 -36.47 -16.10 2.06
CA ARG A 82 -35.76 -15.42 3.16
C ARG A 82 -34.26 -15.47 2.90
N ILE A 83 -33.61 -14.32 2.89
CA ILE A 83 -32.16 -14.22 2.75
C ILE A 83 -31.59 -13.98 4.14
N ARG A 84 -30.74 -14.88 4.63
CA ARG A 84 -30.12 -14.76 5.96
C ARG A 84 -28.81 -13.98 5.88
N ASP A 85 -28.00 -14.28 4.89
CA ASP A 85 -26.65 -13.72 4.76
C ASP A 85 -26.50 -13.01 3.41
N VAL A 86 -26.11 -11.74 3.46
CA VAL A 86 -25.93 -10.89 2.30
C VAL A 86 -24.55 -10.27 2.32
N SER A 87 -23.83 -10.36 1.20
CA SER A 87 -22.56 -9.66 0.99
C SER A 87 -22.59 -8.92 -0.34
N ILE A 88 -22.44 -7.60 -0.29
CA ILE A 88 -22.50 -6.71 -1.46
C ILE A 88 -21.20 -5.91 -1.50
N ARG A 89 -20.53 -5.94 -2.66
CA ARG A 89 -19.38 -5.08 -2.95
C ARG A 89 -19.74 -4.13 -4.08
N ILE A 90 -19.46 -2.84 -3.89
CA ILE A 90 -19.79 -1.77 -4.83
C ILE A 90 -18.51 -1.07 -5.23
N ASN A 91 -18.13 -1.23 -6.50
CA ASN A 91 -16.87 -0.72 -7.06
C ASN A 91 -17.09 0.42 -8.07
N ASN A 92 -18.34 0.84 -8.29
CA ASN A 92 -18.69 1.79 -9.36
C ASN A 92 -19.74 2.81 -8.92
N ALA A 93 -19.48 4.09 -9.22
CA ALA A 93 -20.35 5.23 -8.93
C ALA A 93 -21.75 5.16 -9.59
N TYR A 94 -21.94 4.36 -10.65
CA TYR A 94 -23.26 4.19 -11.29
C TYR A 94 -24.22 3.28 -10.51
N SER A 95 -23.75 2.44 -9.57
CA SER A 95 -24.61 1.57 -8.75
C SER A 95 -25.20 2.27 -7.53
N VAL A 96 -24.84 3.55 -7.32
CA VAL A 96 -25.09 4.31 -6.10
C VAL A 96 -26.56 4.72 -5.98
N CYS A 97 -27.21 5.08 -7.08
CA CYS A 97 -28.63 5.43 -7.06
C CYS A 97 -29.56 4.24 -6.78
N ARG A 98 -29.05 3.00 -6.79
CA ARG A 98 -29.84 1.77 -6.58
C ARG A 98 -29.55 1.06 -5.26
N ILE A 99 -28.50 1.46 -4.54
CA ILE A 99 -28.16 0.83 -3.26
C ILE A 99 -29.31 0.95 -2.26
N ASP A 100 -29.99 2.08 -2.27
CA ASP A 100 -31.11 2.36 -1.37
C ASP A 100 -32.28 1.42 -1.67
N ASP A 101 -32.63 1.25 -2.95
CA ASP A 101 -33.64 0.31 -3.41
C ASP A 101 -33.30 -1.12 -2.97
N TRP A 102 -32.02 -1.50 -3.05
CA TRP A 102 -31.54 -2.81 -2.64
C TRP A 102 -31.63 -3.00 -1.12
N LEU A 103 -31.17 -2.03 -0.33
CA LEU A 103 -31.25 -2.08 1.13
C LEU A 103 -32.71 -2.13 1.61
N ILE A 104 -33.62 -1.39 0.97
CA ILE A 104 -35.06 -1.45 1.25
C ILE A 104 -35.62 -2.84 0.89
N ALA A 105 -35.27 -3.38 -0.28
CA ALA A 105 -35.73 -4.70 -0.69
C ALA A 105 -35.20 -5.81 0.23
N LEU A 106 -33.97 -5.68 0.72
CA LEU A 106 -33.31 -6.65 1.59
C LEU A 106 -33.78 -6.57 3.04
N SER A 107 -34.04 -5.38 3.58
CA SER A 107 -34.51 -5.22 4.95
C SER A 107 -35.83 -5.96 5.21
N ARG A 108 -36.68 -6.07 4.18
CA ARG A 108 -37.95 -6.80 4.20
C ARG A 108 -37.81 -8.32 4.09
N ARG A 109 -36.60 -8.86 3.91
CA ARG A 109 -36.34 -10.30 3.64
C ARG A 109 -35.77 -11.08 4.83
N GLY A 110 -35.69 -10.45 6.00
CA GLY A 110 -35.26 -11.11 7.24
C GLY A 110 -33.75 -11.37 7.31
N VAL A 111 -32.94 -10.49 6.73
CA VAL A 111 -31.47 -10.55 6.75
C VAL A 111 -30.95 -10.51 8.18
N ARG A 112 -30.04 -11.45 8.49
CA ARG A 112 -29.35 -11.58 9.78
C ARG A 112 -27.89 -11.20 9.72
N SER A 113 -27.20 -11.43 8.60
CA SER A 113 -25.83 -10.97 8.38
C SER A 113 -25.77 -10.11 7.14
N MET A 114 -25.27 -8.88 7.30
CA MET A 114 -25.06 -7.94 6.20
C MET A 114 -23.59 -7.52 6.16
N ASP A 115 -22.96 -7.69 4.99
CA ASP A 115 -21.62 -7.22 4.69
C ASP A 115 -21.68 -6.29 3.47
N LEU A 116 -21.46 -5.00 3.71
CA LEU A 116 -21.50 -3.96 2.68
C LEU A 116 -20.12 -3.32 2.54
N ARG A 117 -19.49 -3.53 1.38
CA ARG A 117 -18.23 -2.89 1.00
C ARG A 117 -18.43 -1.92 -0.15
N VAL A 118 -17.97 -0.70 0.04
CA VAL A 118 -18.06 0.40 -0.92
C VAL A 118 -16.66 0.93 -1.19
N ASP A 119 -16.14 0.74 -2.41
CA ASP A 119 -14.76 1.07 -2.75
C ASP A 119 -14.59 2.54 -3.23
N CYS A 120 -15.65 3.36 -3.15
CA CYS A 120 -15.65 4.73 -3.69
C CYS A 120 -15.93 5.84 -2.67
N GLY A 121 -15.98 5.55 -1.35
CA GLY A 121 -16.25 6.57 -0.34
C GLY A 121 -17.61 7.24 -0.56
N LEU A 122 -18.68 6.46 -0.66
CA LEU A 122 -20.02 6.96 -1.00
C LEU A 122 -20.93 7.00 0.22
N SER A 123 -21.86 7.95 0.24
CA SER A 123 -22.92 8.00 1.23
C SER A 123 -24.00 6.96 0.94
N ILE A 124 -24.27 6.12 1.93
CA ILE A 124 -25.43 5.22 1.95
C ILE A 124 -26.62 5.96 2.57
N ASN A 125 -27.85 5.61 2.20
CA ASN A 125 -29.04 6.22 2.78
C ASN A 125 -29.46 5.53 4.10
N SER A 126 -30.34 6.22 4.83
CA SER A 126 -30.95 5.81 6.09
C SER A 126 -31.64 4.44 6.06
N SER A 127 -31.89 3.86 4.88
CA SER A 127 -32.38 2.50 4.67
C SER A 127 -31.56 1.42 5.40
N ILE A 128 -30.27 1.67 5.69
CA ILE A 128 -29.43 0.76 6.48
C ILE A 128 -29.98 0.54 7.91
N TYR A 129 -30.71 1.51 8.45
CA TYR A 129 -31.35 1.43 9.78
C TYR A 129 -32.68 0.68 9.76
N SER A 130 -33.20 0.30 8.58
CA SER A 130 -34.49 -0.39 8.44
C SER A 130 -34.42 -1.89 8.76
N PHE A 131 -33.22 -2.42 9.00
CA PHE A 131 -33.03 -3.84 9.26
C PHE A 131 -33.25 -4.17 10.75
N SER A 132 -34.32 -4.89 11.07
CA SER A 132 -34.70 -5.21 12.45
C SER A 132 -34.12 -6.52 13.01
N ASN A 133 -33.62 -7.42 12.16
CA ASN A 133 -33.17 -8.77 12.54
C ASN A 133 -31.66 -9.00 12.37
N LEU A 134 -30.87 -7.93 12.22
CA LEU A 134 -29.43 -8.05 12.05
C LEU A 134 -28.75 -8.56 13.31
N VAL A 135 -28.04 -9.67 13.16
CA VAL A 135 -27.11 -10.27 14.13
C VAL A 135 -25.68 -9.80 13.85
N THR A 136 -25.31 -9.65 12.57
CA THR A 136 -23.99 -9.19 12.15
C THR A 136 -24.12 -8.07 11.12
N LEU A 137 -23.44 -6.94 11.37
CA LEU A 137 -23.36 -5.81 10.44
C LEU A 137 -21.89 -5.46 10.19
N LYS A 138 -21.48 -5.50 8.92
CA LYS A 138 -20.15 -5.11 8.46
C LYS A 138 -20.27 -3.99 7.43
N LEU A 139 -19.64 -2.86 7.70
CA LEU A 139 -19.63 -1.69 6.83
C LEU A 139 -18.18 -1.35 6.48
N HIS A 140 -17.91 -1.14 5.19
CA HIS A 140 -16.57 -0.81 4.72
C HIS A 140 -16.58 0.29 3.66
N GLY A 141 -15.81 1.37 3.85
CA GLY A 141 -15.54 2.38 2.81
C GLY A 141 -16.72 3.30 2.46
N CYS A 142 -17.68 3.49 3.35
CA CYS A 142 -18.89 4.29 3.12
C CYS A 142 -19.03 5.49 4.08
N TYR A 143 -19.84 6.47 3.68
CA TYR A 143 -20.35 7.51 4.58
C TYR A 143 -21.69 7.06 5.16
N VAL A 144 -21.75 6.92 6.48
CA VAL A 144 -22.98 6.56 7.19
C VAL A 144 -23.84 7.81 7.37
N PRO A 145 -25.14 7.77 7.01
CA PRO A 145 -26.02 8.91 7.12
C PRO A 145 -26.49 9.09 8.56
N SER A 146 -27.01 10.27 8.87
CA SER A 146 -27.56 10.56 10.19
C SER A 146 -28.67 9.60 10.59
N THR A 147 -28.66 9.23 11.87
CA THR A 147 -29.64 8.30 12.42
C THR A 147 -31.03 8.95 12.35
N PRO A 148 -32.06 8.23 11.84
CA PRO A 148 -33.39 8.79 11.71
C PRO A 148 -34.01 9.04 13.09
N VAL A 149 -34.87 10.06 13.17
CA VAL A 149 -35.64 10.37 14.38
C VAL A 149 -36.48 9.14 14.76
N GLY A 150 -36.27 8.62 15.98
CA GLY A 150 -36.95 7.41 16.46
C GLY A 150 -36.26 6.08 16.13
N PHE A 151 -34.99 6.09 15.68
CA PHE A 151 -34.22 4.85 15.48
C PHE A 151 -34.18 3.98 16.75
N ALA A 152 -34.85 2.83 16.74
CA ALA A 152 -34.94 1.93 17.90
C ALA A 152 -33.65 1.13 18.19
N GLY A 153 -32.62 1.28 17.36
CA GLY A 153 -31.41 0.46 17.43
C GLY A 153 -31.52 -0.85 16.68
N PHE A 154 -30.47 -1.68 16.79
CA PHE A 154 -30.47 -3.04 16.26
C PHE A 154 -30.65 -4.03 17.43
N PRO A 155 -31.88 -4.52 17.68
CA PRO A 155 -32.22 -5.19 18.94
C PRO A 155 -31.51 -6.54 19.13
N VAL A 156 -31.13 -7.21 18.05
CA VAL A 156 -30.50 -8.55 18.07
C VAL A 156 -29.06 -8.55 17.56
N LEU A 157 -28.45 -7.38 17.38
CA LEU A 157 -27.09 -7.24 16.85
C LEU A 157 -26.07 -7.74 17.88
N GLN A 158 -25.22 -8.66 17.44
CA GLN A 158 -24.15 -9.27 18.24
C GLN A 158 -22.76 -8.85 17.76
N GLU A 159 -22.59 -8.60 16.45
CA GLU A 159 -21.31 -8.24 15.85
C GLU A 159 -21.45 -7.00 14.96
N LEU A 160 -20.70 -5.95 15.29
CA LEU A 160 -20.58 -4.74 14.50
C LEU A 160 -19.13 -4.55 14.05
N LYS A 161 -18.90 -4.46 12.75
CA LYS A 161 -17.58 -4.19 12.17
C LYS A 161 -17.63 -3.02 11.22
N ILE A 162 -16.78 -2.05 11.45
CA ILE A 162 -16.76 -0.79 10.72
C ILE A 162 -15.31 -0.53 10.31
N ALA A 163 -15.06 -0.42 9.02
CA ALA A 163 -13.73 -0.20 8.46
C ALA A 163 -13.74 0.92 7.41
N ASP A 164 -12.86 1.91 7.52
CA ASP A 164 -12.77 3.02 6.55
C ASP A 164 -14.10 3.77 6.35
N VAL A 165 -14.88 3.92 7.42
CA VAL A 165 -16.21 4.55 7.39
C VAL A 165 -16.14 5.96 7.95
N GLN A 166 -16.92 6.87 7.34
CA GLN A 166 -17.04 8.25 7.80
C GLN A 166 -18.45 8.49 8.37
N PHE A 167 -18.50 9.12 9.54
CA PHE A 167 -19.72 9.62 10.17
C PHE A 167 -19.78 11.13 10.03
N SER A 168 -20.98 11.72 10.17
CA SER A 168 -21.12 13.18 10.18
C SER A 168 -20.88 13.75 11.57
N VAL A 169 -21.29 13.01 12.61
CA VAL A 169 -21.14 13.36 14.04
C VAL A 169 -20.96 12.09 14.88
N ASN A 170 -20.37 12.22 16.07
CA ASN A 170 -20.16 11.11 17.02
C ASN A 170 -21.48 10.42 17.43
N LEU A 171 -22.55 11.21 17.64
CA LEU A 171 -23.87 10.72 18.07
C LEU A 171 -24.45 9.59 17.19
N GLU A 172 -24.06 9.52 15.92
CA GLU A 172 -24.52 8.48 15.00
C GLU A 172 -23.98 7.10 15.40
N LEU A 173 -22.67 7.01 15.65
CA LEU A 173 -22.02 5.78 16.08
C LEU A 173 -22.46 5.40 17.50
N GLU A 174 -22.55 6.38 18.40
CA GLU A 174 -23.03 6.17 19.77
C GLU A 174 -24.46 5.61 19.81
N ALA A 175 -25.35 6.12 18.96
CA ALA A 175 -26.71 5.60 18.86
C ALA A 175 -26.74 4.17 18.33
N ILE A 176 -25.89 3.80 17.38
CA ILE A 176 -25.79 2.42 16.87
C ILE A 176 -25.31 1.48 17.98
N ILE A 177 -24.27 1.86 18.72
CA ILE A 177 -23.68 1.04 19.79
C ILE A 177 -24.63 0.96 20.99
N GLY A 178 -25.04 2.11 21.54
CA GLY A 178 -25.84 2.20 22.75
C GLY A 178 -27.26 1.63 22.62
N ARG A 179 -27.82 1.60 21.40
CA ARG A 179 -29.13 1.00 21.12
C ARG A 179 -29.04 -0.44 20.61
N SER A 180 -27.88 -1.09 20.73
CA SER A 180 -27.68 -2.51 20.36
C SER A 180 -27.36 -3.34 21.63
N PRO A 181 -28.37 -3.75 22.41
CA PRO A 181 -28.17 -4.30 23.76
C PRO A 181 -27.47 -5.67 23.80
N LEU A 182 -27.49 -6.43 22.69
CA LEU A 182 -26.85 -7.75 22.59
C LEU A 182 -25.44 -7.71 21.97
N LEU A 183 -24.89 -6.52 21.75
CA LEU A 183 -23.60 -6.35 21.07
C LEU A 183 -22.47 -6.99 21.90
N ALA A 184 -21.85 -8.03 21.33
CA ALA A 184 -20.78 -8.80 21.96
C ALA A 184 -19.42 -8.55 21.29
N VAL A 185 -19.40 -8.17 20.01
CA VAL A 185 -18.18 -7.92 19.24
C VAL A 185 -18.28 -6.57 18.53
N LEU A 186 -17.30 -5.69 18.78
CA LEU A 186 -17.17 -4.38 18.15
C LEU A 186 -15.77 -4.25 17.55
N GLU A 187 -15.69 -4.03 16.25
CA GLU A 187 -14.44 -3.78 15.52
C GLU A 187 -14.55 -2.45 14.77
N LEU A 188 -13.70 -1.50 15.15
CA LEU A 188 -13.59 -0.17 14.56
C LEU A 188 -12.19 -0.07 13.93
N SER A 189 -12.14 0.19 12.64
CA SER A 189 -10.88 0.35 11.89
C SER A 189 -10.93 1.61 11.04
N ASP A 190 -10.03 2.56 11.27
CA ASP A 190 -9.91 3.79 10.48
C ASP A 190 -11.25 4.55 10.33
N VAL A 191 -11.96 4.69 11.46
CA VAL A 191 -13.25 5.40 11.53
C VAL A 191 -13.02 6.92 11.61
N TYR A 192 -13.70 7.69 10.75
CA TYR A 192 -13.57 9.15 10.69
C TYR A 192 -14.83 9.83 11.22
N ILE A 193 -14.70 10.63 12.28
CA ILE A 193 -15.81 11.36 12.91
C ILE A 193 -15.38 12.83 13.03
N PRO A 194 -15.86 13.77 12.20
CA PRO A 194 -15.48 15.18 12.30
C PRO A 194 -16.18 15.86 13.49
N SER A 195 -15.76 15.51 14.71
CA SER A 195 -16.27 16.03 15.98
C SER A 195 -15.11 16.42 16.90
N ASP A 196 -15.23 17.55 17.58
CA ASP A 196 -14.31 17.96 18.64
C ASP A 196 -14.63 17.26 19.98
N GLU A 197 -15.84 16.70 20.12
CA GLU A 197 -16.27 15.96 21.30
C GLU A 197 -15.88 14.46 21.21
N PRO A 198 -15.56 13.82 22.36
CA PRO A 198 -15.26 12.41 22.41
C PRO A 198 -16.46 11.53 21.97
N CYS A 199 -16.14 10.37 21.40
CA CYS A 199 -17.13 9.35 21.06
C CYS A 199 -17.20 8.29 22.17
N MET A 200 -18.37 8.16 22.79
CA MET A 200 -18.58 7.23 23.90
C MET A 200 -18.97 5.82 23.44
N ILE A 201 -18.17 4.82 23.81
CA ILE A 201 -18.45 3.41 23.60
C ILE A 201 -19.12 2.84 24.87
N ALA A 202 -20.44 2.86 24.90
CA ALA A 202 -21.25 2.30 25.98
C ALA A 202 -21.93 0.99 25.52
N ALA A 203 -21.30 -0.16 25.82
CA ALA A 203 -21.79 -1.49 25.45
C ALA A 203 -21.56 -2.51 26.59
N PRO A 204 -22.49 -2.63 27.56
CA PRO A 204 -22.24 -3.41 28.78
C PRO A 204 -22.10 -4.93 28.56
N ASN A 205 -22.60 -5.45 27.44
CA ASN A 205 -22.50 -6.86 27.05
C ASN A 205 -21.31 -7.18 26.13
N LEU A 206 -20.46 -6.19 25.86
CA LEU A 206 -19.33 -6.33 24.95
C LEU A 206 -18.30 -7.31 25.50
N ARG A 207 -17.93 -8.31 24.70
CA ARG A 207 -16.91 -9.32 25.01
C ARG A 207 -15.61 -9.09 24.26
N SER A 208 -15.68 -8.52 23.06
CA SER A 208 -14.52 -8.26 22.23
C SER A 208 -14.59 -6.85 21.67
N LEU A 209 -13.58 -6.05 21.98
CA LEU A 209 -13.38 -4.72 21.44
C LEU A 209 -12.09 -4.68 20.61
N THR A 210 -12.17 -4.16 19.41
CA THR A 210 -11.01 -3.88 18.56
C THR A 210 -11.12 -2.46 18.02
N ILE A 211 -10.11 -1.63 18.28
CA ILE A 211 -9.97 -0.30 17.72
C ILE A 211 -8.61 -0.24 17.03
N VAL A 212 -8.63 0.05 15.72
CA VAL A 212 -7.43 0.18 14.89
C VAL A 212 -7.49 1.52 14.16
N SER A 213 -6.44 2.34 14.22
CA SER A 213 -6.38 3.61 13.48
C SER A 213 -4.96 4.01 13.13
N VAL A 214 -4.76 4.61 11.96
CA VAL A 214 -3.48 5.24 11.60
C VAL A 214 -3.14 6.44 12.52
N ALA A 215 -4.15 7.12 13.05
CA ALA A 215 -3.92 8.20 14.01
C ALA A 215 -5.16 8.37 14.89
N ASP A 216 -4.96 8.56 16.18
CA ASP A 216 -6.03 8.93 17.09
C ASP A 216 -6.29 10.43 17.00
N TYR A 217 -6.96 10.86 15.93
CA TYR A 217 -7.41 12.24 15.77
C TYR A 217 -8.65 12.58 16.61
N TYR A 218 -9.30 11.56 17.19
CA TYR A 218 -10.60 11.67 17.84
C TYR A 218 -10.53 11.10 19.23
N ALA A 219 -11.17 11.74 20.20
CA ALA A 219 -11.21 11.20 21.55
C ALA A 219 -12.19 10.03 21.63
N TRP A 220 -11.73 8.87 22.06
CA TRP A 220 -12.58 7.74 22.43
C TRP A 220 -12.76 7.71 23.94
N GLU A 221 -14.00 7.52 24.38
CA GLU A 221 -14.32 7.30 25.78
C GLU A 221 -15.05 5.98 25.96
N PHE A 222 -14.85 5.35 27.10
CA PHE A 222 -15.48 4.07 27.42
C PHE A 222 -16.48 4.27 28.55
N GLY A 223 -17.71 3.79 28.34
CA GLY A 223 -18.61 3.49 29.46
C GLY A 223 -18.14 2.24 30.22
N GLU A 224 -18.96 1.76 31.15
CA GLU A 224 -18.66 0.51 31.85
C GLU A 224 -18.73 -0.70 30.90
N LEU A 225 -17.63 -1.45 30.78
CA LEU A 225 -17.50 -2.66 29.96
C LEU A 225 -17.23 -3.91 30.84
N PRO A 226 -18.15 -4.33 31.72
CA PRO A 226 -17.89 -5.34 32.75
C PRO A 226 -17.70 -6.77 32.22
N ARG A 227 -18.14 -7.04 30.98
CA ARG A 227 -18.08 -8.36 30.34
C ARG A 227 -16.95 -8.50 29.31
N LEU A 228 -16.06 -7.51 29.24
CA LEU A 228 -15.00 -7.47 28.24
C LEU A 228 -14.00 -8.61 28.48
N ASP A 229 -13.89 -9.52 27.52
CA ASP A 229 -12.95 -10.64 27.56
C ASP A 229 -11.66 -10.27 26.79
N ASN A 230 -11.80 -9.65 25.62
CA ASN A 230 -10.69 -9.28 24.73
C ASN A 230 -10.75 -7.80 24.34
N ALA A 231 -9.62 -7.11 24.44
CA ALA A 231 -9.45 -5.73 23.97
C ALA A 231 -8.21 -5.63 23.08
N THR A 232 -8.36 -5.02 21.91
CA THR A 232 -7.26 -4.70 20.98
C THR A 232 -7.31 -3.23 20.65
N ILE A 233 -6.22 -2.52 20.93
CA ILE A 233 -6.05 -1.09 20.66
C ILE A 233 -4.76 -0.97 19.86
N ASP A 234 -4.89 -0.54 18.61
CA ASP A 234 -3.79 -0.46 17.65
C ASP A 234 -3.80 0.92 16.98
N PHE A 235 -2.91 1.81 17.42
CA PHE A 235 -2.79 3.17 16.93
C PHE A 235 -1.41 3.41 16.32
N ASP A 236 -1.35 3.80 15.04
CA ASP A 236 -0.05 4.12 14.42
C ASP A 236 0.52 5.46 14.93
N THR A 237 -0.32 6.36 15.46
CA THR A 237 0.09 7.58 16.17
C THR A 237 -1.00 7.98 17.16
N TYR A 238 -0.64 8.23 18.43
CA TYR A 238 -1.55 8.82 19.40
C TYR A 238 -1.33 10.34 19.42
N VAL A 239 -2.27 11.07 18.82
CA VAL A 239 -2.17 12.53 18.59
C VAL A 239 -3.07 13.31 19.53
N ASN A 240 -3.96 12.61 20.24
CA ASN A 240 -4.88 13.18 21.19
C ASN A 240 -4.14 13.67 22.46
N GLY A 241 -4.45 14.87 22.93
CA GLY A 241 -3.90 15.43 24.17
C GLY A 241 -4.48 14.82 25.45
N ASN A 242 -5.40 13.87 25.32
CA ASN A 242 -6.02 13.17 26.45
C ASN A 242 -5.07 12.14 27.07
N ASP A 243 -5.20 11.93 28.38
CA ASP A 243 -4.41 10.96 29.14
C ASP A 243 -4.64 9.53 28.63
N PHE A 244 -3.61 8.96 27.98
CA PHE A 244 -3.66 7.60 27.43
C PHE A 244 -3.83 6.55 28.53
N GLY A 245 -3.35 6.81 29.74
CA GLY A 245 -3.58 5.96 30.91
C GLY A 245 -5.07 5.88 31.23
N VAL A 246 -5.76 7.01 31.31
CA VAL A 246 -7.23 7.05 31.52
C VAL A 246 -7.98 6.35 30.40
N PHE A 247 -7.58 6.52 29.15
CA PHE A 247 -8.18 5.82 28.02
C PHE A 247 -8.06 4.30 28.17
N VAL A 248 -6.86 3.78 28.43
CA VAL A 248 -6.64 2.34 28.63
C VAL A 248 -7.37 1.82 29.90
N ALA A 249 -7.71 2.70 30.85
CA ALA A 249 -8.49 2.34 32.05
C ALA A 249 -9.87 1.78 31.69
N GLY A 250 -10.47 2.31 30.63
CA GLY A 250 -11.79 1.89 30.19
C GLY A 250 -11.85 0.43 29.75
N VAL A 251 -10.71 -0.20 29.44
CA VAL A 251 -10.61 -1.62 29.07
C VAL A 251 -10.01 -2.50 30.17
N ALA A 252 -9.91 -2.00 31.41
CA ALA A 252 -9.25 -2.69 32.53
C ALA A 252 -9.85 -4.07 32.90
N HIS A 253 -11.11 -4.32 32.52
CA HIS A 253 -11.80 -5.59 32.76
C HIS A 253 -11.34 -6.73 31.83
N ALA A 254 -10.62 -6.41 30.75
CA ALA A 254 -10.21 -7.39 29.74
C ALA A 254 -9.32 -8.50 30.32
N ARG A 255 -9.57 -9.74 29.90
CA ARG A 255 -8.71 -10.90 30.19
C ARG A 255 -7.53 -10.99 29.25
N LYS A 256 -7.71 -10.53 28.01
CA LYS A 256 -6.67 -10.42 27.00
C LYS A 256 -6.61 -9.00 26.46
N LEU A 257 -5.44 -8.38 26.54
CA LEU A 257 -5.20 -7.03 26.06
C LEU A 257 -4.11 -7.04 24.99
N THR A 258 -4.34 -6.35 23.90
CA THR A 258 -3.37 -6.10 22.83
C THR A 258 -3.23 -4.61 22.67
N LEU A 259 -2.04 -4.08 22.91
CA LEU A 259 -1.71 -2.67 22.74
C LEU A 259 -0.58 -2.53 21.72
N SER A 260 -0.84 -1.80 20.64
CA SER A 260 0.15 -1.41 19.64
C SER A 260 0.10 0.10 19.50
N THR A 261 1.16 0.81 19.88
CA THR A 261 1.26 2.26 19.70
C THR A 261 2.56 2.56 18.97
N PHE A 262 2.47 2.98 17.71
CA PHE A 262 3.63 3.30 16.91
C PHE A 262 3.98 4.79 17.05
N TYR A 263 5.28 5.10 17.05
CA TYR A 263 5.86 6.45 16.99
C TYR A 263 5.75 7.37 18.21
N GLN A 264 6.86 8.11 18.37
CA GLN A 264 7.13 9.11 19.40
C GLN A 264 5.96 10.07 19.66
N PRO A 265 5.72 10.46 20.92
CA PRO A 265 4.93 11.62 21.24
C PRO A 265 5.44 12.83 20.44
N TYR A 266 4.61 13.38 19.55
CA TYR A 266 4.92 14.68 18.90
C TYR A 266 4.95 15.83 19.92
N PHE A 267 4.33 15.62 21.08
CA PHE A 267 4.39 16.43 22.29
C PHE A 267 4.76 15.48 23.42
N GLY A 268 5.83 15.75 24.18
CA GLY A 268 6.47 14.86 25.15
C GLY A 268 5.63 14.39 26.35
N ASP A 269 4.33 14.14 26.18
CA ASP A 269 3.35 13.92 27.25
C ASP A 269 2.72 12.51 27.22
N ILE A 270 3.06 11.63 26.27
CA ILE A 270 2.53 10.25 26.22
C ILE A 270 3.41 9.33 27.08
N LEU A 271 3.30 9.49 28.39
CA LEU A 271 3.96 8.64 29.39
C LEU A 271 2.89 7.85 30.14
N LEU A 272 2.83 6.54 29.89
CA LEU A 272 2.23 5.60 30.86
C LEU A 272 3.17 5.46 32.06
N GLU A 273 3.40 6.52 32.83
CA GLU A 273 4.22 6.45 34.04
C GLU A 273 3.44 5.90 35.23
N THR A 274 2.16 6.26 35.32
CA THR A 274 1.26 5.78 36.36
C THR A 274 -0.09 5.46 35.74
N LEU A 275 -0.69 4.37 36.22
CA LEU A 275 -2.08 4.04 35.89
C LEU A 275 -2.91 4.20 37.16
N PRO A 276 -4.06 4.89 37.10
CA PRO A 276 -4.95 5.04 38.25
C PRO A 276 -5.71 3.74 38.62
N TYR A 277 -5.39 2.60 38.00
CA TYR A 277 -6.16 1.37 38.08
C TYR A 277 -5.28 0.12 37.91
N THR A 278 -5.83 -1.02 38.34
CA THR A 278 -5.17 -2.34 38.27
C THR A 278 -5.97 -3.28 37.36
N PHE A 279 -5.28 -3.95 36.44
CA PHE A 279 -5.83 -4.99 35.56
C PHE A 279 -5.96 -6.32 36.31
N ALA A 280 -6.92 -6.42 37.23
CA ALA A 280 -7.08 -7.60 38.08
C ALA A 280 -7.40 -8.90 37.30
N ASN A 281 -8.08 -8.79 36.16
CA ASN A 281 -8.53 -9.93 35.35
C ASN A 281 -7.58 -10.31 34.20
N LEU A 282 -6.56 -9.49 33.92
CA LEU A 282 -5.71 -9.65 32.75
C LEU A 282 -4.80 -10.87 32.91
N ARG A 283 -4.91 -11.82 31.98
CA ARG A 283 -4.13 -13.06 31.91
C ARG A 283 -3.14 -13.07 30.76
N SER A 284 -3.47 -12.40 29.66
CA SER A 284 -2.65 -12.37 28.45
C SER A 284 -2.48 -10.93 27.95
N LEU A 285 -1.23 -10.50 27.79
CA LEU A 285 -0.87 -9.16 27.33
C LEU A 285 0.02 -9.27 26.09
N PHE A 286 -0.41 -8.65 25.00
CA PHE A 286 0.40 -8.44 23.81
C PHE A 286 0.77 -6.96 23.71
N LEU A 287 2.06 -6.66 23.58
CA LEU A 287 2.58 -5.30 23.40
C LEU A 287 3.39 -5.21 22.13
N SER A 288 3.13 -4.18 21.34
CA SER A 288 4.05 -3.76 20.29
C SER A 288 4.76 -2.49 20.77
N THR A 289 6.07 -2.57 21.03
CA THR A 289 6.81 -1.49 21.71
C THR A 289 8.24 -1.30 21.18
N HIS A 290 8.80 -0.13 21.48
CA HIS A 290 10.22 0.20 21.29
C HIS A 290 10.94 0.09 22.64
N PHE A 291 12.13 -0.53 22.68
CA PHE A 291 12.96 -0.59 23.90
C PHE A 291 13.81 0.68 24.13
N GLU A 292 13.19 1.84 23.93
CA GLU A 292 13.68 3.16 24.36
C GLU A 292 13.07 3.53 25.72
N MET A 293 13.54 4.60 26.38
CA MET A 293 13.15 4.95 27.75
C MET A 293 11.63 4.94 27.99
N TYR A 294 10.86 5.60 27.12
CA TYR A 294 9.40 5.71 27.21
C TYR A 294 8.66 4.37 27.01
N GLY A 295 9.10 3.57 26.05
CA GLY A 295 8.50 2.25 25.79
C GLY A 295 8.80 1.25 26.90
N ILE A 296 9.99 1.35 27.50
CA ILE A 296 10.38 0.62 28.71
C ILE A 296 9.49 1.01 29.88
N LEU A 297 9.37 2.30 30.19
CA LEU A 297 8.51 2.81 31.27
C LEU A 297 7.05 2.36 31.11
N SER A 298 6.50 2.49 29.90
CA SER A 298 5.14 2.05 29.60
C SER A 298 4.94 0.55 29.80
N THR A 299 5.91 -0.25 29.37
CA THR A 299 5.91 -1.71 29.56
C THR A 299 5.91 -2.04 31.05
N PHE A 300 6.80 -1.43 31.84
CA PHE A 300 6.87 -1.66 33.28
C PHE A 300 5.64 -1.18 34.03
N CYS A 301 5.04 -0.07 33.62
CA CYS A 301 3.80 0.43 34.20
C CYS A 301 2.64 -0.55 34.01
N LEU A 302 2.48 -1.13 32.81
CA LEU A 302 1.47 -2.15 32.55
C LEU A 302 1.73 -3.43 33.36
N LEU A 303 2.97 -3.90 33.43
CA LEU A 303 3.34 -5.09 34.21
C LEU A 303 3.10 -4.89 35.71
N ARG A 304 3.38 -3.70 36.24
CA ARG A 304 3.14 -3.34 37.65
C ARG A 304 1.66 -3.40 38.01
N ASN A 305 0.81 -3.01 37.08
CA ASN A 305 -0.65 -2.96 37.27
C ASN A 305 -1.36 -4.24 36.80
N ALA A 306 -0.65 -5.30 36.42
CA ALA A 306 -1.21 -6.58 35.97
C ALA A 306 -0.73 -7.76 36.84
N PRO A 307 -1.18 -7.87 38.11
CA PRO A 307 -0.64 -8.83 39.07
C PRO A 307 -0.89 -10.30 38.71
N ASN A 308 -1.96 -10.57 37.96
CA ASN A 308 -2.39 -11.93 37.57
C ASN A 308 -1.97 -12.31 36.13
N LEU A 309 -1.05 -11.57 35.53
CA LEU A 309 -0.60 -11.81 34.17
C LEU A 309 0.13 -13.16 34.05
N GLU A 310 -0.34 -14.03 33.14
CA GLU A 310 0.20 -15.37 32.91
C GLU A 310 1.01 -15.46 31.60
N GLU A 311 0.59 -14.71 30.58
CA GLU A 311 1.23 -14.68 29.27
C GLU A 311 1.57 -13.25 28.85
N LEU A 312 2.84 -13.03 28.50
CA LEU A 312 3.33 -11.77 27.94
C LEU A 312 3.92 -12.03 26.56
N GLU A 313 3.41 -11.32 25.56
CA GLU A 313 3.97 -11.31 24.21
C GLU A 313 4.40 -9.88 23.86
N ILE A 314 5.65 -9.72 23.42
CA ILE A 314 6.21 -8.44 23.01
C ILE A 314 6.69 -8.56 21.57
N ALA A 315 6.22 -7.69 20.69
CA ALA A 315 6.74 -7.51 19.35
C ALA A 315 7.57 -6.21 19.29
N ILE A 316 8.84 -6.33 18.91
CA ILE A 316 9.75 -5.18 18.82
C ILE A 316 9.65 -4.56 17.44
N ILE A 317 9.22 -3.32 17.40
CA ILE A 317 9.12 -2.53 16.18
C ILE A 317 10.38 -1.66 16.14
N ASN A 318 11.13 -1.61 15.04
CA ASN A 318 12.23 -0.66 14.79
C ASN A 318 13.61 -0.92 15.46
N ASN A 319 14.68 -0.77 14.65
CA ASN A 319 16.07 -1.09 14.97
C ASN A 319 16.97 0.17 15.04
N GLN A 320 16.52 1.22 15.70
CA GLN A 320 17.34 2.43 15.89
C GLN A 320 18.28 2.26 17.11
N GLU A 321 19.36 3.05 17.17
CA GLU A 321 20.26 3.06 18.33
C GLU A 321 19.49 3.42 19.60
N GLN A 322 19.54 2.56 20.61
CA GLN A 322 18.92 2.77 21.92
C GLN A 322 19.71 3.80 22.73
N GLU A 323 19.00 4.65 23.48
CA GLU A 323 19.62 5.61 24.40
C GLU A 323 20.37 4.89 25.53
N THR A 324 21.54 5.43 25.90
CA THR A 324 22.42 4.85 26.93
C THR A 324 21.88 4.98 28.35
N GLU A 325 20.88 5.84 28.58
CA GLU A 325 20.34 6.14 29.90
C GLU A 325 19.33 5.10 30.41
N ALA A 326 18.64 4.37 29.52
CA ALA A 326 17.69 3.30 29.89
C ALA A 326 18.37 1.93 30.14
N ASN A 327 19.51 1.97 30.83
CA ASN A 327 20.41 0.83 31.05
C ASN A 327 19.83 -0.21 32.04
N ALA A 328 20.61 -1.27 32.34
CA ALA A 328 20.19 -2.34 33.24
C ALA A 328 19.80 -1.85 34.65
N GLU A 329 20.51 -0.84 35.17
CA GLU A 329 20.23 -0.26 36.48
C GLU A 329 18.87 0.44 36.48
N PHE A 330 18.61 1.27 35.46
CA PHE A 330 17.31 1.93 35.28
C PHE A 330 16.16 0.93 35.19
N GLN A 331 16.29 -0.13 34.38
CA GLN A 331 15.21 -1.13 34.28
C GLN A 331 14.98 -1.89 35.59
N ASN A 332 16.04 -2.15 36.35
CA ASN A 332 15.93 -2.81 37.64
C ASN A 332 15.28 -1.91 38.71
N THR A 333 15.43 -0.58 38.65
CA THR A 333 14.70 0.34 39.56
C THR A 333 13.21 0.42 39.27
N GLN A 334 12.78 0.14 38.03
CA GLN A 334 11.36 0.07 37.67
C GLN A 334 10.68 -1.22 38.15
N TRP A 335 11.45 -2.25 38.49
CA TRP A 335 10.92 -3.52 38.97
C TRP A 335 10.48 -3.42 40.42
N THR A 336 9.24 -3.80 40.72
CA THR A 336 8.69 -3.85 42.08
C THR A 336 8.48 -5.30 42.53
N ASP A 337 8.59 -5.55 43.84
CA ASP A 337 8.35 -6.89 44.39
C ASP A 337 6.92 -7.36 44.07
N GLY A 338 6.79 -8.62 43.65
CA GLY A 338 5.50 -9.20 43.22
C GLY A 338 5.11 -8.94 41.75
N MET A 339 5.82 -8.07 41.02
CA MET A 339 5.62 -7.90 39.57
C MET A 339 5.89 -9.23 38.85
N CYS A 340 5.03 -9.59 37.89
CA CYS A 340 5.15 -10.82 37.09
C CYS A 340 5.16 -12.13 37.92
N ALA A 341 4.62 -12.12 39.15
CA ALA A 341 4.62 -13.30 40.02
C ALA A 341 3.88 -14.51 39.42
N SER A 342 2.83 -14.25 38.63
CA SER A 342 2.03 -15.29 37.94
C SER A 342 2.50 -15.59 36.52
N LEU A 343 3.57 -14.96 36.04
CA LEU A 343 3.97 -14.99 34.64
C LEU A 343 4.58 -16.35 34.27
N GLN A 344 3.92 -17.09 33.38
CA GLN A 344 4.28 -18.45 32.98
C GLN A 344 4.89 -18.51 31.58
N VAL A 345 4.40 -17.68 30.66
CA VAL A 345 4.81 -17.70 29.26
C VAL A 345 5.23 -16.31 28.81
N VAL A 346 6.45 -16.20 28.27
CA VAL A 346 6.95 -14.98 27.66
C VAL A 346 7.33 -15.24 26.22
N LYS A 347 6.88 -14.40 25.30
CA LYS A 347 7.27 -14.41 23.89
C LYS A 347 7.82 -13.05 23.53
N ILE A 348 9.00 -12.99 22.96
CA ILE A 348 9.60 -11.74 22.48
C ILE A 348 9.97 -11.96 21.02
N ASN A 349 9.32 -11.21 20.16
CA ASN A 349 9.44 -11.31 18.71
C ASN A 349 10.26 -10.15 18.15
N ASP A 350 10.97 -10.44 17.06
CA ASP A 350 11.75 -9.48 16.29
C ASP A 350 12.89 -8.79 17.07
N ILE A 351 13.57 -9.50 17.98
CA ILE A 351 14.69 -8.93 18.75
C ILE A 351 15.87 -8.54 17.87
N SER A 352 16.49 -7.41 18.18
CA SER A 352 17.70 -6.90 17.52
C SER A 352 18.97 -7.25 18.30
N CYS A 353 18.81 -7.73 19.54
CA CYS A 353 19.87 -8.00 20.52
C CYS A 353 20.59 -6.73 21.00
N PHE A 354 19.90 -5.59 21.03
CA PHE A 354 20.45 -4.38 21.65
C PHE A 354 20.49 -4.50 23.18
N SER A 355 21.24 -3.60 23.83
CA SER A 355 21.51 -3.66 25.26
C SER A 355 20.22 -3.71 26.09
N ASN A 356 19.26 -2.82 25.83
CA ASN A 356 18.07 -2.70 26.65
C ASN A 356 17.12 -3.89 26.49
N GLU A 357 17.03 -4.47 25.29
CA GLU A 357 16.26 -5.70 25.02
C GLU A 357 16.83 -6.87 25.82
N MET A 358 18.17 -7.02 25.78
CA MET A 358 18.87 -8.08 26.49
C MET A 358 18.80 -7.90 28.01
N CYS A 359 18.87 -6.65 28.50
CA CYS A 359 18.68 -6.34 29.93
C CYS A 359 17.27 -6.70 30.39
N PHE A 360 16.24 -6.39 29.61
CA PHE A 360 14.87 -6.77 29.92
C PHE A 360 14.70 -8.28 30.00
N ILE A 361 15.25 -9.02 29.02
CA ILE A 361 15.23 -10.49 29.00
C ILE A 361 15.90 -11.06 30.25
N GLU A 362 17.09 -10.56 30.59
CA GLU A 362 17.84 -10.97 31.79
C GLU A 362 17.06 -10.69 33.08
N LEU A 363 16.43 -9.52 33.16
CA LEU A 363 15.65 -9.12 34.33
C LEU A 363 14.43 -10.03 34.51
N VAL A 364 13.67 -10.29 33.44
CA VAL A 364 12.53 -11.21 33.48
C VAL A 364 12.98 -12.62 33.88
N LEU A 365 14.07 -13.15 33.31
CA LEU A 365 14.60 -14.47 33.66
C LEU A 365 15.04 -14.55 35.14
N SER A 366 15.68 -13.50 35.65
CA SER A 366 16.23 -13.46 37.00
C SER A 366 15.22 -13.18 38.10
N LYS A 367 14.01 -12.71 37.75
CA LYS A 367 12.96 -12.30 38.72
C LYS A 367 11.65 -13.08 38.59
N ALA A 368 11.27 -13.57 37.41
CA ALA A 368 10.00 -14.30 37.22
C ALA A 368 10.10 -15.74 37.75
N THR A 369 9.52 -15.98 38.93
CA THR A 369 9.61 -17.26 39.66
C THR A 369 8.69 -18.35 39.09
N ALA A 370 7.56 -17.98 38.49
CA ALA A 370 6.58 -18.92 37.91
C ALA A 370 6.83 -19.25 36.43
N LEU A 371 7.90 -18.72 35.82
CA LEU A 371 8.16 -18.82 34.38
C LEU A 371 8.38 -20.28 33.94
N ARG A 372 7.60 -20.74 32.97
CA ARG A 372 7.71 -22.09 32.37
C ARG A 372 8.35 -22.04 30.99
N LYS A 373 8.00 -21.03 30.19
CA LYS A 373 8.42 -20.95 28.80
C LYS A 373 8.75 -19.51 28.42
N MET A 374 9.96 -19.29 27.90
CA MET A 374 10.34 -18.07 27.21
C MET A 374 10.66 -18.41 25.75
N SER A 375 10.08 -17.70 24.79
CA SER A 375 10.35 -17.87 23.36
C SER A 375 10.87 -16.58 22.78
N ILE A 376 12.02 -16.63 22.12
CA ILE A 376 12.70 -15.46 21.57
C ILE A 376 12.89 -15.69 20.07
N SER A 377 12.51 -14.72 19.24
CA SER A 377 12.77 -14.77 17.79
C SER A 377 13.55 -13.54 17.30
N LEU A 378 14.53 -13.77 16.44
CA LEU A 378 15.38 -12.71 15.90
C LEU A 378 14.68 -11.90 14.81
N GLY A 379 14.76 -10.58 14.92
CA GLY A 379 14.36 -9.65 13.87
C GLY A 379 15.36 -9.64 12.71
N GLY A 380 14.89 -9.33 11.49
CA GLY A 380 15.67 -9.39 10.26
C GLY A 380 16.99 -8.59 10.28
N GLN A 381 17.08 -7.52 11.09
CA GLN A 381 18.27 -6.66 11.19
C GLN A 381 19.15 -6.88 12.44
N CYS A 382 18.95 -7.96 13.21
CA CYS A 382 19.86 -8.34 14.29
C CYS A 382 21.30 -8.55 13.77
N SER A 383 22.28 -7.89 14.40
CA SER A 383 23.71 -7.92 14.05
C SER A 383 24.49 -9.04 14.75
N MET A 384 23.97 -9.58 15.85
CA MET A 384 24.56 -10.71 16.56
C MET A 384 24.29 -12.02 15.83
N SER A 385 25.29 -12.90 15.79
CA SER A 385 25.09 -14.28 15.31
C SER A 385 24.20 -15.05 16.28
N GLU A 386 23.46 -16.04 15.76
CA GLU A 386 22.58 -16.89 16.57
C GLU A 386 23.32 -17.57 17.73
N GLU A 387 24.54 -18.03 17.47
CA GLU A 387 25.42 -18.66 18.47
C GLU A 387 25.81 -17.71 19.61
N ASN A 388 26.10 -16.44 19.30
CA ASN A 388 26.49 -15.44 20.29
C ASN A 388 25.30 -14.95 21.13
N ALA A 389 24.11 -14.84 20.51
CA ALA A 389 22.89 -14.52 21.24
C ALA A 389 22.52 -15.68 22.19
N LEU A 390 22.59 -16.92 21.72
CA LEU A 390 22.35 -18.12 22.51
C LEU A 390 23.36 -18.25 23.68
N SER A 391 24.66 -18.10 23.42
CA SER A 391 25.68 -18.21 24.47
C SER A 391 25.48 -17.18 25.58
N LYS A 392 25.10 -15.96 25.22
CA LYS A 392 24.73 -14.92 26.18
C LYS A 392 23.46 -15.29 26.96
N LEU A 393 22.39 -15.73 26.30
CA LEU A 393 21.15 -16.17 26.97
C LEU A 393 21.36 -17.35 27.93
N TYR A 394 22.29 -18.26 27.63
CA TYR A 394 22.64 -19.37 28.53
C TYR A 394 23.39 -18.92 29.80
N THR A 395 24.03 -17.74 29.78
CA THR A 395 24.71 -17.19 30.96
C THR A 395 23.76 -16.57 31.97
N TYR A 396 22.52 -16.27 31.59
CA TYR A 396 21.56 -15.60 32.47
C TYR A 396 21.01 -16.50 33.57
N ARG A 397 21.04 -15.99 34.80
CA ARG A 397 20.48 -16.66 35.97
C ARG A 397 18.96 -16.71 35.86
N ARG A 398 18.39 -17.88 36.19
CA ARG A 398 16.94 -18.10 36.18
C ARG A 398 16.40 -18.17 37.61
N ALA A 399 15.36 -17.40 37.91
CA ALA A 399 14.61 -17.51 39.15
C ALA A 399 13.76 -18.78 39.17
N SER A 400 13.15 -19.14 38.04
CA SER A 400 12.35 -20.35 37.92
C SER A 400 13.19 -21.56 37.48
N PRO A 401 13.20 -22.66 38.25
CA PRO A 401 13.90 -23.88 37.86
C PRO A 401 13.21 -24.61 36.69
N SER A 402 11.93 -24.32 36.44
CA SER A 402 11.15 -24.91 35.34
C SER A 402 11.22 -24.13 34.03
N ALA A 403 11.88 -22.97 33.99
CA ALA A 403 11.90 -22.10 32.83
C ALA A 403 12.70 -22.71 31.67
N GLN A 404 12.01 -22.99 30.56
CA GLN A 404 12.61 -23.39 29.29
C GLN A 404 12.71 -22.18 28.35
N VAL A 405 13.91 -21.91 27.82
CA VAL A 405 14.15 -20.83 26.86
C VAL A 405 14.28 -21.43 25.46
N PHE A 406 13.34 -21.07 24.60
CA PHE A 406 13.31 -21.44 23.18
C PHE A 406 13.78 -20.26 22.37
N TYR A 407 14.61 -20.54 21.38
CA TYR A 407 15.19 -19.54 20.51
C TYR A 407 14.92 -19.93 19.06
N LYS A 408 14.36 -19.00 18.28
CA LYS A 408 14.06 -19.19 16.86
C LYS A 408 14.95 -18.27 16.03
N GLY A 409 15.92 -18.89 15.35
CA GLY A 409 16.84 -18.21 14.43
C GLY A 409 16.14 -17.67 13.17
N LYS A 410 16.88 -16.90 12.36
CA LYS A 410 16.41 -16.29 11.10
C LYS A 410 16.02 -17.34 10.06
N ASN A 411 16.44 -18.60 10.23
CA ASN A 411 16.02 -19.75 9.45
C ASN A 411 16.00 -21.01 10.32
N THR A 412 14.82 -21.59 10.58
CA THR A 412 14.62 -23.06 10.65
C THR A 412 13.16 -23.41 10.95
N VAL A 413 12.50 -24.03 9.97
CA VAL A 413 11.52 -25.09 10.20
C VAL A 413 12.32 -26.39 10.18
N ARG A 414 12.61 -26.99 11.33
CA ARG A 414 12.81 -28.45 11.48
C ARG A 414 12.52 -28.86 12.93
N GLN A 415 11.58 -29.78 13.08
CA GLN A 415 11.39 -30.58 14.29
C GLN A 415 12.58 -31.51 14.50
N GLY A 416 13.02 -31.66 15.75
CA GLY A 416 13.98 -32.67 16.17
C GLY A 416 14.07 -32.70 17.69
N HIS A 417 13.50 -33.73 18.30
CA HIS A 417 13.58 -34.02 19.73
C HIS A 417 14.99 -34.46 20.14
N LEU A 418 15.30 -34.18 21.41
CA LEU A 418 16.57 -34.36 22.12
C LEU A 418 17.08 -35.81 22.23
N GLY A 419 18.40 -35.94 22.37
CA GLY A 419 19.09 -37.06 23.02
C GLY A 419 20.42 -36.60 23.62
N ALA A 420 20.58 -36.76 24.93
CA ALA A 420 21.74 -36.35 25.72
C ALA A 420 22.84 -37.43 25.78
N THR A 421 24.11 -37.01 25.81
CA THR A 421 25.34 -37.60 26.43
C THR A 421 26.51 -36.70 26.00
N GLY A 422 27.52 -36.28 26.77
CA GLY A 422 28.19 -36.84 27.93
C GLY A 422 29.71 -36.91 27.65
N ASN A 423 30.49 -36.00 28.24
CA ASN A 423 31.92 -36.07 28.60
C ASN A 423 33.10 -36.00 27.58
N SER A 424 33.93 -34.97 27.82
CA SER A 424 35.36 -35.01 28.21
C SER A 424 36.52 -34.90 27.18
N ARG A 425 37.36 -33.86 27.45
CA ARG A 425 38.83 -33.72 27.41
C ARG A 425 39.64 -34.01 26.12
N GLY A 426 40.54 -33.07 25.79
CA GLY A 426 41.73 -33.34 24.97
C GLY A 426 42.44 -32.09 24.43
N SER A 427 43.52 -31.70 25.09
CA SER A 427 44.49 -30.64 24.76
C SER A 427 45.34 -30.91 23.50
N GLY A 428 45.86 -29.85 22.85
CA GLY A 428 47.00 -29.97 21.92
C GLY A 428 47.41 -28.66 21.25
N GLN A 429 48.61 -28.16 21.58
CA GLN A 429 49.27 -26.94 21.08
C GLN A 429 49.89 -27.12 19.67
N HIS A 430 49.82 -26.05 18.85
CA HIS A 430 50.83 -25.43 17.92
C HIS A 430 51.79 -26.29 17.04
N PRO A 431 52.54 -25.71 16.04
CA PRO A 431 52.27 -24.61 15.08
C PRO A 431 52.89 -24.87 13.65
N HIS A 432 52.94 -23.81 12.82
CA HIS A 432 53.96 -23.46 11.80
C HIS A 432 53.75 -23.65 10.27
N ARG A 433 54.13 -22.54 9.58
CA ARG A 433 54.71 -22.33 8.22
C ARG A 433 53.72 -22.21 7.05
N GLU A 434 53.54 -21.01 6.50
CA GLU A 434 54.40 -20.35 5.48
C GLU A 434 54.83 -21.29 4.36
N TRP A 435 54.49 -20.94 3.12
CA TRP A 435 55.39 -20.97 1.95
C TRP A 435 54.88 -20.01 0.88
N SER A 436 55.79 -19.13 0.48
CA SER A 436 55.77 -18.25 -0.68
C SER A 436 56.73 -18.83 -1.73
N HIS A 437 56.40 -18.75 -3.02
CA HIS A 437 57.30 -18.69 -4.20
C HIS A 437 56.40 -18.54 -5.44
N GLN A 438 56.30 -17.38 -6.10
CA GLN A 438 57.16 -16.80 -7.15
C GLN A 438 57.44 -17.64 -8.41
N ALA A 439 56.75 -17.24 -9.49
CA ALA A 439 57.25 -16.84 -10.82
C ALA A 439 57.86 -17.86 -11.81
N LYS A 440 57.28 -17.94 -13.03
CA LYS A 440 57.82 -17.38 -14.31
C LYS A 440 57.12 -18.01 -15.55
N THR A 441 56.46 -17.19 -16.37
CA THR A 441 56.79 -16.80 -17.78
C THR A 441 56.28 -17.71 -18.91
N GLY A 442 55.61 -17.14 -19.92
CA GLY A 442 55.69 -17.66 -21.30
C GLY A 442 54.50 -17.46 -22.25
N LYS A 443 54.51 -16.32 -22.98
CA LYS A 443 54.15 -16.14 -24.41
C LYS A 443 52.71 -16.38 -24.93
N ALA A 444 52.16 -15.30 -25.51
CA ALA A 444 51.18 -15.31 -26.62
C ALA A 444 51.88 -15.62 -27.97
N PRO A 445 51.17 -15.92 -29.09
CA PRO A 445 50.54 -14.83 -29.87
C PRO A 445 49.27 -15.19 -30.69
N ASN A 446 48.74 -14.15 -31.34
CA ASN A 446 47.97 -14.10 -32.60
C ASN A 446 46.42 -14.09 -32.61
N ALA A 447 45.91 -12.91 -33.00
CA ALA A 447 44.67 -12.70 -33.75
C ALA A 447 44.94 -12.80 -35.28
N PRO A 448 43.90 -12.94 -36.12
CA PRO A 448 43.43 -11.82 -36.97
C PRO A 448 41.87 -11.79 -37.03
N SER A 449 41.11 -10.68 -37.08
CA SER A 449 41.03 -9.49 -37.95
C SER A 449 39.76 -9.50 -38.83
N ARG A 450 39.00 -8.39 -38.79
CA ARG A 450 38.10 -7.79 -39.82
C ARG A 450 36.74 -8.46 -40.09
N CYS A 451 35.65 -7.79 -40.49
CA CYS A 451 35.27 -6.38 -40.62
C CYS A 451 33.74 -6.27 -40.81
N ILE A 452 33.23 -5.11 -40.41
CA ILE A 452 31.99 -4.34 -40.73
C ILE A 452 31.20 -4.72 -42.00
N ALA A 453 29.86 -4.74 -41.89
CA ALA A 453 28.92 -4.19 -42.91
C ALA A 453 27.57 -3.78 -42.29
N TRP A 454 27.14 -2.54 -42.55
CA TRP A 454 25.77 -2.03 -42.37
C TRP A 454 24.98 -2.28 -43.65
N CYS A 455 23.67 -2.60 -43.56
CA CYS A 455 22.74 -2.43 -44.68
C CYS A 455 21.35 -1.99 -44.20
N ARG A 456 20.71 -1.23 -45.10
CA ARG A 456 19.57 -0.31 -44.96
C ARG A 456 18.21 -1.00 -44.78
N LEU A 457 17.27 -0.23 -44.24
CA LEU A 457 15.81 -0.38 -44.45
C LEU A 457 15.44 -0.37 -45.94
N PRO A 458 14.37 -1.08 -46.33
CA PRO A 458 13.41 -0.56 -47.28
C PRO A 458 11.98 -0.46 -46.69
N LYS A 459 11.20 0.42 -47.30
CA LYS A 459 9.83 0.83 -46.97
C LYS A 459 8.76 -0.17 -47.43
N GLY A 460 7.66 -0.25 -46.68
CA GLY A 460 6.30 -0.49 -47.20
C GLY A 460 5.83 -1.95 -47.35
N PRO A 461 4.52 -2.18 -47.53
CA PRO A 461 3.66 -2.67 -46.44
C PRO A 461 3.03 -4.03 -46.76
N SER A 462 2.77 -4.87 -45.74
CA SER A 462 1.66 -5.83 -45.70
C SER A 462 1.68 -6.66 -44.42
N SER A 463 0.47 -6.89 -43.93
CA SER A 463 0.06 -7.85 -42.91
C SER A 463 0.70 -9.22 -43.07
N HIS A 464 1.25 -9.79 -41.99
CA HIS A 464 1.01 -11.19 -41.60
C HIS A 464 1.47 -11.46 -40.16
N ASN A 465 0.61 -12.17 -39.44
CA ASN A 465 0.72 -12.61 -38.05
C ASN A 465 2.01 -13.41 -37.76
N PHE A 466 2.67 -13.08 -36.65
CA PHE A 466 3.54 -13.99 -35.90
C PHE A 466 3.02 -14.11 -34.45
N PRO A 467 3.11 -15.30 -33.83
CA PRO A 467 2.47 -15.58 -32.55
C PRO A 467 3.16 -14.85 -31.39
N PRO A 468 2.47 -14.59 -30.27
CA PRO A 468 3.03 -13.84 -29.16
C PRO A 468 4.13 -14.66 -28.48
N LYS A 469 5.36 -14.13 -28.45
CA LYS A 469 6.38 -14.61 -27.52
C LYS A 469 5.84 -14.41 -26.11
N GLN A 470 5.77 -15.50 -25.35
CA GLN A 470 5.33 -15.56 -23.95
C GLN A 470 5.89 -14.37 -23.16
N THR A 471 5.02 -13.42 -22.86
CA THR A 471 5.34 -12.28 -22.01
C THR A 471 5.21 -12.75 -20.57
N THR A 472 6.33 -12.97 -19.89
CA THR A 472 6.34 -13.20 -18.44
C THR A 472 5.71 -11.97 -17.76
N ARG A 473 4.44 -12.08 -17.36
CA ARG A 473 3.71 -11.04 -16.63
C ARG A 473 4.30 -10.95 -15.21
N ILE A 474 4.74 -9.75 -14.82
CA ILE A 474 5.09 -9.46 -13.43
C ILE A 474 3.97 -8.61 -12.84
N TYR A 475 3.42 -9.09 -11.72
CA TYR A 475 2.56 -8.33 -10.81
C TYR A 475 3.48 -7.47 -9.92
N LEU A 476 3.46 -6.16 -10.10
CA LEU A 476 4.21 -5.22 -9.25
C LEU A 476 3.34 -4.83 -8.05
N LEU A 477 3.73 -5.28 -6.86
CA LEU A 477 3.14 -4.85 -5.60
C LEU A 477 3.78 -3.52 -5.17
N GLY A 478 2.93 -2.55 -4.85
CA GLY A 478 3.26 -1.15 -4.62
C GLY A 478 4.10 -0.86 -3.37
N LYS A 479 4.58 0.38 -3.35
CA LYS A 479 5.57 1.01 -2.45
C LYS A 479 5.10 1.20 -0.99
N ILE A 480 6.04 1.11 -0.04
CA ILE A 480 5.97 1.65 1.34
C ILE A 480 7.20 2.57 1.54
N PRO A 481 7.09 3.84 1.99
CA PRO A 481 8.24 4.71 2.29
C PRO A 481 8.61 4.73 3.77
N GLU A 482 9.90 4.56 4.11
CA GLU A 482 10.48 4.91 5.42
C GLU A 482 11.28 6.22 5.34
N GLN A 483 11.10 7.08 6.34
CA GLN A 483 11.72 8.39 6.51
C GLN A 483 13.13 8.29 7.13
N GLY A 484 14.05 9.17 6.72
CA GLY A 484 15.41 9.27 7.25
C GLY A 484 15.62 10.52 8.10
N ARG A 485 16.33 10.36 9.22
CA ARG A 485 16.76 11.41 10.18
C ARG A 485 17.73 12.42 9.55
N PHE A 486 17.58 13.68 9.95
CA PHE A 486 18.53 14.79 9.76
C PHE A 486 19.39 14.95 11.03
N ALA A 487 20.68 15.29 10.86
CA ALA A 487 21.59 15.68 11.93
C ALA A 487 21.58 17.21 12.16
N PRO A 488 21.99 17.71 13.34
CA PRO A 488 21.64 19.05 13.81
C PRO A 488 22.66 20.14 13.39
N ARG A 489 22.20 21.39 13.27
CA ARG A 489 23.06 22.58 13.23
C ARG A 489 22.56 23.67 14.18
N SER A 490 23.41 23.93 15.17
CA SER A 490 23.59 25.12 16.03
C SER A 490 22.52 26.23 16.03
N GLN A 491 21.95 26.45 17.21
CA GLN A 491 21.26 27.68 17.61
C GLN A 491 22.20 28.89 17.71
N LYS A 492 21.71 30.06 17.28
CA LYS A 492 21.98 31.37 17.88
C LYS A 492 20.75 32.28 17.70
N GLY A 493 20.32 32.93 18.79
CA GLY A 493 19.70 34.26 18.74
C GLY A 493 18.19 34.34 18.97
N GLN A 494 17.81 34.80 20.16
CA GLN A 494 16.46 35.13 20.64
C GLN A 494 15.81 36.32 19.90
N ARG A 495 14.47 36.35 19.78
CA ARG A 495 13.56 37.22 20.57
C ARG A 495 12.08 37.10 20.16
N SER A 496 11.26 37.25 21.19
CA SER A 496 9.79 37.29 21.34
C SER A 496 8.96 38.01 20.26
N THR A 497 7.78 37.46 19.90
CA THR A 497 6.42 37.85 20.37
C THR A 497 5.35 36.93 19.73
N SER A 498 4.21 36.75 20.41
CA SER A 498 3.05 35.88 20.10
C SER A 498 1.78 36.75 19.98
N PRO A 499 0.59 36.26 19.57
CA PRO A 499 0.22 35.54 18.35
C PRO A 499 -0.96 36.23 17.61
N HIS A 500 -1.10 36.02 16.30
CA HIS A 500 -2.40 36.19 15.64
C HIS A 500 -2.67 35.07 14.63
N HIS A 501 -3.88 34.52 14.76
CA HIS A 501 -4.51 33.46 13.98
C HIS A 501 -4.31 33.58 12.47
N MET A 502 -3.88 32.49 11.83
CA MET A 502 -4.20 32.18 10.43
C MET A 502 -4.30 30.67 10.25
N SER A 503 -5.52 30.19 9.99
CA SER A 503 -5.82 28.82 9.59
C SER A 503 -5.24 28.55 8.20
N ALA A 504 -4.18 27.74 8.13
CA ALA A 504 -3.66 27.24 6.87
C ALA A 504 -4.40 25.97 6.46
N CYS A 505 -5.32 26.11 5.49
CA CYS A 505 -5.87 25.01 4.72
C CYS A 505 -4.71 24.24 4.05
N ARG A 506 -4.48 22.99 4.45
CA ARG A 506 -3.61 22.06 3.73
C ARG A 506 -4.46 21.04 2.98
N THR A 507 -4.29 21.03 1.66
CA THR A 507 -4.79 20.02 0.74
C THR A 507 -4.31 18.61 1.13
N PRO A 508 -5.16 17.56 1.09
CA PRO A 508 -4.72 16.20 1.35
C PRO A 508 -4.09 15.61 0.08
N SER A 509 -2.76 15.52 0.06
CA SER A 509 -2.01 14.67 -0.85
C SER A 509 -1.60 13.40 -0.10
N GLY A 510 -2.25 12.27 -0.41
CA GLY A 510 -1.88 10.99 0.18
C GLY A 510 -2.81 9.87 -0.25
N ILE A 511 -2.41 9.09 -1.24
CA ILE A 511 -2.96 7.74 -1.41
C ILE A 511 -2.48 6.93 -0.20
N LYS A 512 -3.41 6.58 0.69
CA LYS A 512 -3.18 5.73 1.86
C LYS A 512 -2.72 4.31 1.45
N PRO A 513 -1.88 3.63 2.25
CA PRO A 513 -1.25 2.34 1.90
C PRO A 513 -2.18 1.14 2.16
N TYR A 514 -3.30 1.03 1.45
CA TYR A 514 -4.26 -0.09 1.63
C TYR A 514 -3.79 -1.44 1.06
N VAL A 515 -2.68 -1.48 0.31
CA VAL A 515 -2.23 -2.71 -0.38
C VAL A 515 -1.25 -3.55 0.48
N ALA A 516 -0.62 -2.96 1.50
CA ALA A 516 0.40 -3.67 2.29
C ALA A 516 -0.20 -4.74 3.26
N LYS A 517 -1.44 -4.55 3.72
CA LYS A 517 -2.07 -5.42 4.75
C LYS A 517 -2.50 -6.80 4.22
N TYR A 518 -2.69 -6.96 2.90
CA TYR A 518 -3.12 -8.23 2.29
C TYR A 518 -1.96 -9.11 1.79
N MET A 519 -0.71 -8.63 1.77
CA MET A 519 0.44 -9.45 1.34
C MET A 519 0.94 -10.43 2.40
N TYR A 520 0.62 -10.21 3.69
CA TYR A 520 1.10 -11.07 4.78
C TYR A 520 0.37 -12.42 4.91
N ARG A 521 -0.64 -12.70 4.08
CA ARG A 521 -1.41 -13.97 4.09
C ARG A 521 -1.32 -14.80 2.81
N MET A 522 -0.47 -14.42 1.84
CA MET A 522 -0.25 -15.25 0.66
C MET A 522 0.87 -16.25 0.93
N ASP A 523 0.54 -17.55 0.88
CA ASP A 523 1.54 -18.61 0.88
C ASP A 523 2.33 -18.53 -0.44
N LEU A 524 3.51 -17.90 -0.36
CA LEU A 524 4.46 -17.79 -1.47
C LEU A 524 4.77 -19.16 -2.07
N GLN A 525 4.73 -20.23 -1.27
CA GLN A 525 5.04 -21.58 -1.71
C GLN A 525 3.97 -22.09 -2.69
N HIS A 526 2.69 -21.86 -2.41
CA HIS A 526 1.58 -22.22 -3.29
C HIS A 526 1.59 -21.44 -4.63
N ILE A 527 1.97 -20.17 -4.61
CA ILE A 527 2.12 -19.38 -5.85
C ILE A 527 3.33 -19.89 -6.66
N MET A 528 4.43 -20.22 -5.98
CA MET A 528 5.67 -20.64 -6.63
C MET A 528 5.61 -22.00 -7.30
N GLU A 529 4.76 -22.92 -6.83
CA GLU A 529 4.49 -24.20 -7.50
C GLU A 529 4.07 -24.01 -8.97
N ALA A 530 3.33 -22.93 -9.26
CA ALA A 530 2.87 -22.63 -10.62
C ALA A 530 3.91 -21.88 -11.48
N PHE A 531 4.83 -21.11 -10.89
CA PHE A 531 5.70 -20.18 -11.65
C PHE A 531 7.16 -20.64 -11.77
N GLN A 532 7.63 -21.61 -10.97
CA GLN A 532 9.00 -22.18 -11.02
C GLN A 532 10.14 -21.15 -11.19
N CYS A 533 10.01 -19.95 -10.61
CA CYS A 533 10.96 -18.85 -10.79
C CYS A 533 11.81 -18.60 -9.52
N PRO A 534 13.09 -18.22 -9.65
CA PRO A 534 13.94 -17.92 -8.51
C PRO A 534 13.48 -16.64 -7.81
N ILE A 535 13.30 -16.71 -6.47
CA ILE A 535 13.02 -15.54 -5.64
C ILE A 535 14.29 -14.71 -5.52
N LYS A 536 14.18 -13.39 -5.74
CA LYS A 536 15.25 -12.43 -5.41
C LYS A 536 14.75 -11.41 -4.40
N SER A 537 15.58 -11.10 -3.42
CA SER A 537 15.37 -10.00 -2.49
C SER A 537 15.69 -8.65 -3.15
N PHE A 538 14.98 -7.61 -2.75
CA PHE A 538 15.32 -6.24 -3.14
C PHE A 538 16.47 -5.70 -2.27
N PRO A 539 17.36 -4.85 -2.81
CA PRO A 539 17.41 -4.40 -4.20
C PRO A 539 18.02 -5.46 -5.13
N CYS A 540 17.42 -5.64 -6.30
CA CYS A 540 17.92 -6.57 -7.32
C CYS A 540 18.00 -5.89 -8.69
N THR A 541 18.65 -6.54 -9.66
CA THR A 541 18.66 -6.08 -11.05
C THR A 541 17.70 -6.90 -11.89
N TYR A 542 16.80 -6.23 -12.61
CA TYR A 542 15.89 -6.85 -13.56
C TYR A 542 16.02 -6.19 -14.93
N LEU A 543 16.26 -7.00 -15.96
CA LEU A 543 16.53 -6.55 -17.32
C LEU A 543 17.61 -5.45 -17.41
N GLY A 544 18.56 -5.42 -16.48
CA GLY A 544 19.62 -4.41 -16.42
C GLY A 544 19.24 -3.09 -15.74
N LEU A 545 18.08 -3.02 -15.08
CA LEU A 545 17.64 -1.89 -14.25
C LEU A 545 17.61 -2.26 -12.77
N PRO A 546 17.96 -1.32 -11.86
CA PRO A 546 17.83 -1.55 -10.43
C PRO A 546 16.36 -1.51 -10.02
N LEU A 547 15.88 -2.60 -9.44
CA LEU A 547 14.62 -2.66 -8.72
C LEU A 547 14.89 -2.52 -7.23
N SER A 548 14.18 -1.59 -6.59
CA SER A 548 14.30 -1.34 -5.15
C SER A 548 12.97 -0.88 -4.59
N VAL A 549 12.68 -1.27 -3.36
CA VAL A 549 11.55 -0.75 -2.57
C VAL A 549 11.81 0.66 -2.05
N ARG A 550 13.09 1.09 -1.99
CA ARG A 550 13.52 2.43 -1.58
C ARG A 550 13.86 3.31 -2.79
N LYS A 551 13.94 4.63 -2.58
CA LYS A 551 14.41 5.57 -3.62
C LYS A 551 15.79 5.15 -4.12
N ILE A 552 15.96 5.09 -5.44
CA ILE A 552 17.22 4.76 -6.11
C ILE A 552 18.36 5.64 -5.55
N ARG A 553 19.37 5.00 -4.96
CA ARG A 553 20.51 5.64 -4.33
C ARG A 553 21.62 5.88 -5.35
N ARG A 554 22.63 6.65 -4.95
CA ARG A 554 23.80 6.93 -5.78
C ARG A 554 24.51 5.66 -6.26
N VAL A 555 24.65 4.67 -5.38
CA VAL A 555 25.27 3.37 -5.68
C VAL A 555 24.51 2.61 -6.77
N ASP A 556 23.18 2.73 -6.81
CA ASP A 556 22.34 2.02 -7.78
C ASP A 556 22.44 2.65 -9.19
N VAL A 557 22.80 3.93 -9.28
CA VAL A 557 23.05 4.65 -10.54
C VAL A 557 24.51 4.51 -11.00
N GLN A 558 25.43 4.18 -10.09
CA GLN A 558 26.86 4.10 -10.38
C GLN A 558 27.20 3.13 -11.53
N PRO A 559 26.58 1.93 -11.63
CA PRO A 559 26.80 1.04 -12.78
C PRO A 559 26.50 1.68 -14.13
N LEU A 560 25.52 2.59 -14.22
CA LEU A 560 25.25 3.34 -15.46
C LEU A 560 26.40 4.31 -15.76
N ILE A 561 26.90 5.03 -14.75
CA ILE A 561 28.03 5.95 -14.91
C ILE A 561 29.27 5.18 -15.36
N ASP A 562 29.55 4.03 -14.75
CA ASP A 562 30.70 3.20 -15.08
C ASP A 562 30.58 2.59 -16.47
N LYS A 563 29.37 2.15 -16.85
CA LYS A 563 29.08 1.65 -18.20
C LYS A 563 29.30 2.74 -19.25
N VAL A 564 28.92 3.99 -18.99
CA VAL A 564 29.18 5.11 -19.90
C VAL A 564 30.66 5.51 -19.87
N GLY A 565 31.32 5.49 -18.70
CA GLY A 565 32.72 5.86 -18.53
C GLY A 565 33.71 4.84 -19.15
N GLY A 566 33.35 3.56 -19.16
CA GLY A 566 34.15 2.50 -19.75
C GLY A 566 34.17 2.52 -21.29
N LYS A 567 33.14 3.09 -21.94
CA LYS A 567 33.06 3.16 -23.41
C LYS A 567 34.15 4.04 -24.02
N PRO A 568 34.35 5.31 -23.60
CA PRO A 568 35.46 6.16 -24.04
C PRO A 568 36.84 5.54 -23.83
N ALA A 569 37.03 4.82 -22.72
CA ALA A 569 38.30 4.15 -22.41
C ALA A 569 38.71 3.15 -23.49
N ALA A 570 37.73 2.41 -24.02
CA ALA A 570 37.94 1.38 -25.03
C ALA A 570 38.23 1.95 -26.44
N TRP A 571 37.82 3.18 -26.75
CA TRP A 571 37.78 3.69 -28.13
C TRP A 571 39.05 4.39 -28.63
N LYS A 572 40.20 4.26 -27.94
CA LYS A 572 41.43 5.02 -28.26
C LYS A 572 41.11 6.48 -28.63
N GLY A 573 40.23 7.14 -27.85
CA GLY A 573 39.53 8.37 -28.27
C GLY A 573 40.46 9.53 -28.69
N ARG A 574 41.70 9.55 -28.22
CA ARG A 574 42.75 10.49 -28.65
C ARG A 574 43.08 10.38 -30.14
N LEU A 575 42.99 9.19 -30.74
CA LEU A 575 43.26 8.93 -32.16
C LEU A 575 42.08 9.31 -33.07
N LEU A 576 40.91 9.61 -32.50
CA LEU A 576 39.75 10.04 -33.26
C LEU A 576 39.76 11.55 -33.46
N ASN A 577 39.39 12.00 -34.67
CA ASN A 577 39.11 13.40 -34.92
C ASN A 577 37.81 13.85 -34.19
N LYS A 578 37.58 15.16 -34.09
CA LYS A 578 36.42 15.72 -33.37
C LYS A 578 35.08 15.24 -33.93
N ALA A 579 34.98 15.06 -35.25
CA ALA A 579 33.77 14.57 -35.91
C ALA A 579 33.45 13.11 -35.55
N GLY A 580 34.46 12.23 -35.52
CA GLY A 580 34.32 10.84 -35.10
C GLY A 580 33.93 10.72 -33.63
N ARG A 581 34.52 11.55 -32.75
CA ARG A 581 34.12 11.63 -31.34
C ARG A 581 32.68 12.10 -31.19
N LEU A 582 32.27 13.14 -31.92
CA LEU A 582 30.89 13.62 -31.91
C LEU A 582 29.90 12.54 -32.37
N ARG A 583 30.26 11.77 -33.40
CA ARG A 583 29.43 10.66 -33.89
C ARG A 583 29.24 9.60 -32.81
N LEU A 584 30.31 9.10 -32.20
CA LEU A 584 30.25 8.09 -31.12
C LEU A 584 29.54 8.60 -29.87
N LEU A 585 29.69 9.89 -29.57
CA LEU A 585 28.97 10.52 -28.48
C LEU A 585 27.46 10.44 -28.71
N ASN A 586 27.00 10.83 -29.90
CA ASN A 586 25.57 10.81 -30.23
C ASN A 586 25.01 9.40 -30.41
N THR A 587 25.74 8.48 -31.05
CA THR A 587 25.22 7.13 -31.34
C THR A 587 25.33 6.17 -30.16
N VAL A 588 26.28 6.38 -29.25
CA VAL A 588 26.54 5.44 -28.15
C VAL A 588 26.45 6.09 -26.77
N LEU A 589 27.20 7.16 -26.49
CA LEU A 589 27.22 7.73 -25.12
C LEU A 589 25.89 8.35 -24.72
N SER A 590 25.14 8.88 -25.69
CA SER A 590 23.79 9.42 -25.46
C SER A 590 22.70 8.35 -25.46
N THR A 591 22.91 7.18 -26.08
CA THR A 591 21.90 6.10 -26.18
C THR A 591 21.99 5.08 -25.04
N VAL A 592 23.19 4.85 -24.48
CA VAL A 592 23.38 3.92 -23.34
C VAL A 592 22.50 4.30 -22.13
N PRO A 593 22.37 5.59 -21.74
CA PRO A 593 21.47 5.99 -20.65
C PRO A 593 19.97 5.88 -20.98
N THR A 594 19.59 5.85 -22.26
CA THR A 594 18.17 5.96 -22.69
C THR A 594 17.29 4.93 -21.99
N TYR A 595 17.70 3.66 -21.93
CA TYR A 595 16.92 2.62 -21.28
C TYR A 595 16.66 2.92 -19.79
N PHE A 596 17.66 3.41 -19.07
CA PHE A 596 17.49 3.87 -17.68
C PHE A 596 16.57 5.09 -17.58
N LEU A 597 16.70 6.04 -18.50
CA LEU A 597 15.93 7.29 -18.54
C LEU A 597 14.44 7.10 -18.85
N THR A 598 14.05 5.98 -19.47
CA THR A 598 12.62 5.67 -19.73
C THR A 598 11.83 5.38 -18.46
N VAL A 599 12.50 4.79 -17.46
CA VAL A 599 11.88 4.34 -16.21
C VAL A 599 12.19 5.30 -15.06
N PHE A 600 13.44 5.77 -14.96
CA PHE A 600 13.90 6.56 -13.82
C PHE A 600 14.28 7.99 -14.20
N ARG A 601 13.88 8.93 -13.34
CA ARG A 601 14.41 10.29 -13.36
C ARG A 601 15.81 10.31 -12.74
N LEU A 602 16.83 10.63 -13.54
CA LEU A 602 18.18 10.80 -13.00
C LEU A 602 18.29 12.02 -12.09
N GLN A 603 19.07 11.87 -11.02
CA GLN A 603 19.40 12.97 -10.12
C GLN A 603 20.42 13.91 -10.78
N ASN A 604 20.39 15.19 -10.41
CA ASN A 604 21.23 16.24 -11.01
C ASN A 604 22.73 15.93 -10.97
N TRP A 605 23.23 15.26 -9.92
CA TRP A 605 24.64 14.87 -9.85
C TRP A 605 25.02 13.85 -10.94
N ALA A 606 24.12 12.91 -11.26
CA ALA A 606 24.35 11.86 -12.25
C ALA A 606 24.36 12.46 -13.66
N LEU A 607 23.42 13.36 -13.95
CA LEU A 607 23.39 14.13 -15.19
C LEU A 607 24.67 14.94 -15.37
N LYS A 608 25.10 15.68 -14.33
CA LYS A 608 26.36 16.43 -14.35
C LYS A 608 27.59 15.54 -14.58
N LYS A 609 27.60 14.34 -14.00
CA LYS A 609 28.70 13.36 -14.17
C LYS A 609 28.72 12.78 -15.59
N LEU A 610 27.55 12.40 -16.14
CA LEU A 610 27.42 11.95 -17.53
C LEU A 610 27.80 13.05 -18.51
N ASP A 611 27.38 14.29 -18.27
CA ASP A 611 27.79 15.45 -19.05
C ASP A 611 29.28 15.68 -19.01
N LYS A 612 29.91 15.55 -17.83
CA LYS A 612 31.37 15.63 -17.70
C LYS A 612 32.04 14.58 -18.59
N LEU A 613 31.62 13.32 -18.53
CA LEU A 613 32.17 12.24 -19.35
C LEU A 613 32.00 12.50 -20.86
N ARG A 614 30.79 12.89 -21.28
CA ARG A 614 30.47 13.18 -22.69
C ARG A 614 31.28 14.37 -23.21
N ARG A 615 31.39 15.44 -22.42
CA ARG A 615 32.15 16.64 -22.77
C ARG A 615 33.66 16.37 -22.82
N SER A 616 34.21 15.65 -21.83
CA SER A 616 35.63 15.27 -21.80
C SER A 616 35.98 14.40 -23.00
N PHE A 617 35.12 13.45 -23.35
CA PHE A 617 35.32 12.61 -24.53
C PHE A 617 35.30 13.43 -25.82
N LEU A 618 34.32 14.31 -26.01
CA LEU A 618 34.22 15.13 -27.23
C LEU A 618 35.49 15.96 -27.48
N TRP A 619 35.92 16.71 -26.48
CA TRP A 619 36.98 17.71 -26.66
C TRP A 619 38.39 17.11 -26.56
N LYS A 620 38.62 16.18 -25.63
CA LYS A 620 39.96 15.62 -25.35
C LYS A 620 40.14 14.17 -25.81
N GLY A 621 39.05 13.45 -26.08
CA GLY A 621 39.12 12.03 -26.41
C GLY A 621 39.48 11.16 -25.20
N SER A 622 39.24 11.66 -23.98
CA SER A 622 39.52 10.98 -22.71
C SER A 622 38.38 11.15 -21.70
N ILE A 623 38.41 10.34 -20.65
CA ILE A 623 37.41 10.33 -19.56
C ILE A 623 37.51 11.60 -18.70
N GLU A 624 38.73 12.16 -18.60
CA GLU A 624 39.02 13.36 -17.81
C GLU A 624 39.46 14.51 -18.71
N ALA A 625 38.94 15.71 -18.43
CA ALA A 625 39.38 16.95 -19.05
C ALA A 625 39.30 18.10 -18.04
N ASN A 626 40.35 18.92 -18.00
CA ASN A 626 40.41 20.19 -17.27
C ASN A 626 39.65 21.30 -18.03
N GLY A 627 39.30 22.39 -17.34
CA GLY A 627 38.48 23.49 -17.86
C GLY A 627 38.95 24.07 -19.20
N GLY A 628 40.26 24.20 -19.39
CA GLY A 628 40.88 24.77 -20.61
C GLY A 628 40.76 23.91 -21.88
N HIS A 629 40.27 22.67 -21.79
CA HIS A 629 40.08 21.82 -22.98
C HIS A 629 38.71 21.99 -23.65
N CYS A 630 37.75 22.65 -23.00
CA CYS A 630 36.39 22.81 -23.53
C CYS A 630 36.27 24.13 -24.31
N LEU A 631 36.35 24.09 -25.63
CA LEU A 631 36.36 25.28 -26.49
C LEU A 631 35.01 26.02 -26.53
N VAL A 632 33.91 25.32 -26.24
CA VAL A 632 32.56 25.89 -26.29
C VAL A 632 31.80 25.52 -25.02
N ARG A 633 30.99 26.46 -24.51
CA ARG A 633 30.10 26.22 -23.37
C ARG A 633 29.16 25.04 -23.67
N TRP A 634 29.11 24.06 -22.77
CA TRP A 634 28.39 22.79 -23.00
C TRP A 634 26.91 22.97 -23.35
N SER A 635 26.23 23.92 -22.70
CA SER A 635 24.84 24.25 -23.01
C SER A 635 24.62 24.77 -24.43
N LYS A 636 25.61 25.48 -25.02
CA LYS A 636 25.58 25.89 -26.43
C LYS A 636 25.88 24.70 -27.35
N THR A 637 26.81 23.84 -26.96
CA THR A 637 27.16 22.60 -27.70
C THR A 637 25.99 21.64 -27.85
N MET A 638 25.14 21.51 -26.82
CA MET A 638 23.96 20.64 -26.81
C MET A 638 22.74 21.19 -27.58
N ARG A 639 22.81 22.42 -28.11
CA ARG A 639 21.70 22.93 -28.93
C ARG A 639 21.56 22.14 -30.23
N PRO A 640 20.36 22.09 -30.83
CA PRO A 640 20.19 21.58 -32.18
C PRO A 640 21.08 22.34 -33.16
N LYS A 641 21.42 21.70 -34.29
CA LYS A 641 22.28 22.32 -35.32
C LYS A 641 21.67 23.61 -35.88
N SER A 642 20.35 23.65 -36.03
CA SER A 642 19.60 24.84 -36.46
C SER A 642 19.78 26.03 -35.52
N PHE A 643 20.07 25.80 -34.24
CA PHE A 643 20.31 26.84 -33.23
C PHE A 643 21.82 27.02 -32.93
N GLY A 644 22.69 26.64 -33.85
CA GLY A 644 24.15 26.84 -33.76
C GLY A 644 24.87 25.90 -32.78
N GLY A 645 24.25 24.79 -32.39
CA GLY A 645 24.88 23.74 -31.59
C GLY A 645 25.39 22.55 -32.42
N LEU A 646 25.88 21.51 -31.76
CA LEU A 646 26.40 20.30 -32.41
C LEU A 646 25.35 19.18 -32.55
N GLY A 647 24.10 19.43 -32.13
CA GLY A 647 23.05 18.41 -32.12
C GLY A 647 23.33 17.29 -31.10
N ILE A 648 23.93 17.63 -29.97
CA ILE A 648 24.14 16.69 -28.86
C ILE A 648 22.93 16.68 -27.96
N MET A 649 22.33 15.52 -27.77
CA MET A 649 21.13 15.35 -26.97
C MET A 649 21.33 15.76 -25.50
N ASN A 650 20.53 16.73 -25.04
CA ASN A 650 20.44 17.08 -23.62
C ASN A 650 19.68 15.99 -22.88
N LEU A 651 20.36 15.25 -21.98
CA LEU A 651 19.78 14.08 -21.31
C LEU A 651 18.67 14.46 -20.34
N ASP A 652 18.67 15.67 -19.76
CA ASP A 652 17.59 16.10 -18.87
C ASP A 652 16.30 16.35 -19.65
N LEU A 653 16.39 17.13 -20.73
CA LEU A 653 15.26 17.39 -21.63
C LEU A 653 14.76 16.11 -22.29
N PHE A 654 15.69 15.26 -22.75
CA PHE A 654 15.34 13.99 -23.37
C PHE A 654 14.70 13.01 -22.39
N SER A 655 15.22 12.93 -21.16
CA SER A 655 14.58 12.13 -20.09
C SER A 655 13.17 12.61 -19.81
N ARG A 656 12.92 13.93 -19.89
CA ARG A 656 11.60 14.52 -19.75
C ARG A 656 10.65 14.11 -20.89
N ALA A 657 11.11 14.19 -22.13
CA ALA A 657 10.36 13.74 -23.31
C ALA A 657 9.99 12.25 -23.21
N LEU A 658 10.93 11.37 -22.82
CA LEU A 658 10.66 9.94 -22.64
C LEU A 658 9.56 9.65 -21.61
N ARG A 659 9.48 10.47 -20.55
CA ARG A 659 8.44 10.31 -19.52
C ARG A 659 7.04 10.65 -20.02
N LEU A 660 6.91 11.47 -21.07
CA LEU A 660 5.61 11.81 -21.65
C LEU A 660 4.93 10.58 -22.26
N ARG A 661 5.69 9.55 -22.65
CA ARG A 661 5.17 8.28 -23.17
C ARG A 661 4.26 7.57 -22.17
N TRP A 662 4.46 7.75 -20.87
CA TRP A 662 3.57 7.20 -19.85
C TRP A 662 2.16 7.79 -19.98
N LEU A 663 2.06 9.11 -20.13
CA LEU A 663 0.76 9.78 -20.32
C LEU A 663 0.15 9.41 -21.68
N TRP A 664 0.98 9.30 -22.71
CA TRP A 664 0.53 8.86 -24.03
C TRP A 664 -0.04 7.43 -24.01
N PHE A 665 0.65 6.47 -23.41
CA PHE A 665 0.19 5.08 -23.33
C PHE A 665 -0.99 4.92 -22.38
N GLN A 666 -1.06 5.73 -21.32
CA GLN A 666 -2.23 5.75 -20.45
C GLN A 666 -3.48 6.13 -21.25
N TRP A 667 -3.31 7.01 -22.23
CA TRP A 667 -4.38 7.41 -23.10
C TRP A 667 -4.58 6.36 -24.21
N THR A 668 -3.58 5.99 -25.00
CA THR A 668 -3.73 5.15 -26.21
C THR A 668 -3.93 3.65 -25.93
N GLU A 669 -3.45 3.14 -24.78
CA GLU A 669 -3.41 1.72 -24.46
C GLU A 669 -3.89 1.47 -23.01
N PRO A 670 -5.20 1.63 -22.72
CA PRO A 670 -5.74 1.58 -21.36
C PRO A 670 -5.61 0.21 -20.69
N ASP A 671 -5.44 -0.87 -21.47
CA ASP A 671 -5.32 -2.23 -20.95
C ASP A 671 -3.92 -2.55 -20.37
N ARG A 672 -2.99 -1.58 -20.41
CA ARG A 672 -1.65 -1.80 -19.84
C ARG A 672 -1.73 -1.95 -18.31
N PRO A 673 -1.03 -2.92 -17.71
CA PRO A 673 -1.21 -3.27 -16.28
C PRO A 673 -0.93 -2.14 -15.26
N TRP A 674 -0.17 -1.12 -15.65
CA TRP A 674 0.15 0.02 -14.78
C TRP A 674 -0.85 1.18 -14.92
N VAL A 675 -1.76 1.13 -15.90
CA VAL A 675 -2.80 2.14 -16.08
C VAL A 675 -3.74 2.08 -14.87
N GLY A 676 -3.95 3.23 -14.22
CA GLY A 676 -4.61 3.32 -12.91
C GLY A 676 -3.64 3.53 -11.73
N THR A 677 -2.34 3.31 -11.92
CA THR A 677 -1.30 3.70 -10.95
C THR A 677 -0.77 5.11 -11.24
N GLU A 678 -0.10 5.75 -10.26
CA GLU A 678 0.50 7.07 -10.48
C GLU A 678 1.74 6.95 -11.40
N PRO A 679 1.71 7.55 -12.61
CA PRO A 679 2.86 7.49 -13.51
C PRO A 679 4.03 8.33 -12.99
N PRO A 680 5.29 7.99 -13.29
CA PRO A 680 6.48 8.64 -12.75
C PRO A 680 6.76 10.01 -13.40
N VAL A 681 5.75 10.87 -13.54
CA VAL A 681 5.78 12.16 -14.24
C VAL A 681 5.61 13.33 -13.26
N SER A 682 6.36 14.42 -13.45
CA SER A 682 6.21 15.63 -12.63
C SER A 682 5.13 16.58 -13.18
N THR A 683 4.72 17.58 -12.40
CA THR A 683 3.75 18.61 -12.84
C THR A 683 4.18 19.30 -14.13
N ILE A 684 5.47 19.62 -14.26
CA ILE A 684 6.06 20.20 -15.48
C ILE A 684 5.95 19.23 -16.66
N ASP A 685 6.06 17.92 -16.42
CA ASP A 685 5.94 16.91 -17.48
C ASP A 685 4.49 16.80 -17.96
N LYS A 686 3.52 16.89 -17.03
CA LYS A 686 2.09 16.96 -17.37
C LYS A 686 1.79 18.21 -18.20
N GLN A 687 2.28 19.38 -17.78
CA GLN A 687 2.16 20.62 -18.55
C GLN A 687 2.76 20.49 -19.96
N LEU A 688 3.97 19.96 -20.06
CA LEU A 688 4.63 19.74 -21.34
C LEU A 688 3.84 18.77 -22.23
N PHE A 689 3.26 17.71 -21.67
CA PHE A 689 2.39 16.79 -22.39
C PHE A 689 1.14 17.49 -22.95
N ARG A 690 0.46 18.30 -22.13
CA ARG A 690 -0.72 19.07 -22.56
C ARG A 690 -0.38 20.02 -23.70
N VAL A 691 0.69 20.78 -23.57
CA VAL A 691 1.12 21.72 -24.61
C VAL A 691 1.53 20.99 -25.89
N SER A 692 2.06 19.77 -25.78
CA SER A 692 2.57 18.99 -26.91
C SER A 692 1.55 18.08 -27.59
N THR A 693 0.34 17.96 -27.05
CA THR A 693 -0.72 17.12 -27.59
C THR A 693 -1.95 17.94 -27.93
N THR A 694 -2.74 17.48 -28.89
CA THR A 694 -4.10 17.99 -29.17
C THR A 694 -5.06 16.82 -29.03
N VAL A 695 -6.20 17.06 -28.37
CA VAL A 695 -7.28 16.08 -28.28
C VAL A 695 -8.38 16.49 -29.24
N ILE A 696 -8.72 15.60 -30.16
CA ILE A 696 -9.88 15.73 -31.04
C ILE A 696 -11.02 15.01 -30.34
N LEU A 697 -12.07 15.76 -30.00
CA LEU A 697 -13.23 15.22 -29.29
C LEU A 697 -14.05 14.32 -30.22
N GLY A 698 -14.36 13.13 -29.70
CA GLY A 698 -15.38 12.25 -30.21
C GLY A 698 -16.55 12.28 -29.23
N ASN A 699 -16.68 11.23 -28.43
CA ASN A 699 -17.73 11.05 -27.43
C ASN A 699 -17.48 11.81 -26.11
N GLY A 700 -16.28 12.36 -25.90
CA GLY A 700 -15.92 13.16 -24.73
C GLY A 700 -15.75 12.36 -23.43
N GLU A 701 -15.77 11.02 -23.48
CA GLU A 701 -15.68 10.16 -22.27
C GLU A 701 -14.27 10.03 -21.72
N LYS A 702 -13.25 10.42 -22.49
CA LYS A 702 -11.85 10.16 -22.15
C LYS A 702 -11.06 11.45 -21.95
N ALA A 703 -11.38 12.49 -22.71
CA ALA A 703 -10.80 13.81 -22.53
C ALA A 703 -11.22 14.40 -21.19
N SER A 704 -10.25 14.87 -20.40
CA SER A 704 -10.52 15.67 -19.19
C SER A 704 -10.93 17.08 -19.58
N PHE A 705 -12.00 17.61 -19.00
CA PHE A 705 -12.47 18.97 -19.28
C PHE A 705 -11.36 20.00 -19.04
N TRP A 706 -10.77 20.04 -17.84
CA TRP A 706 -9.77 21.06 -17.54
C TRP A 706 -8.37 20.75 -18.05
N GLN A 707 -7.99 19.47 -18.14
CA GLN A 707 -6.59 19.07 -18.30
C GLN A 707 -6.24 18.54 -19.70
N SER A 708 -7.22 18.21 -20.55
CA SER A 708 -6.96 17.78 -21.92
C SER A 708 -7.00 18.95 -22.89
N SER A 709 -6.15 18.90 -23.92
CA SER A 709 -5.97 19.95 -24.92
C SER A 709 -7.02 19.89 -26.04
N TRP A 710 -8.29 19.89 -25.66
CA TRP A 710 -9.41 19.73 -26.60
C TRP A 710 -9.99 21.06 -27.11
N LEU A 711 -9.73 22.17 -26.40
CA LEU A 711 -10.26 23.48 -26.76
C LEU A 711 -9.31 24.16 -27.74
N ASN A 712 -9.53 23.96 -29.04
CA ASN A 712 -8.65 24.47 -30.11
C ASN A 712 -7.17 24.10 -29.88
N GLY A 713 -6.92 22.86 -29.45
CA GLY A 713 -5.58 22.36 -29.13
C GLY A 713 -5.00 22.88 -27.81
N HIS A 714 -5.77 23.57 -26.98
CA HIS A 714 -5.38 24.04 -25.66
C HIS A 714 -6.23 23.41 -24.57
N ALA A 715 -5.68 23.26 -23.36
CA ALA A 715 -6.45 22.81 -22.22
C ALA A 715 -7.09 24.02 -21.55
N PRO A 716 -8.36 23.95 -21.10
CA PRO A 716 -9.03 25.08 -20.45
C PRO A 716 -8.27 25.65 -19.25
N ILE A 717 -7.52 24.84 -18.49
CA ILE A 717 -6.65 25.34 -17.41
C ILE A 717 -5.50 26.24 -17.89
N ASP A 718 -5.01 26.04 -19.11
CA ASP A 718 -3.90 26.80 -19.66
C ASP A 718 -4.38 28.16 -20.21
N LEU A 719 -5.65 28.26 -20.60
CA LEU A 719 -6.28 29.50 -21.07
C LEU A 719 -6.94 30.28 -19.92
N TYR A 720 -7.61 29.59 -18.99
CA TYR A 720 -8.42 30.17 -17.91
C TYR A 720 -8.00 29.63 -16.54
N PRO A 721 -6.77 29.92 -16.06
CA PRO A 721 -6.27 29.37 -14.81
C PRO A 721 -7.06 29.84 -13.58
N ALA A 722 -7.61 31.06 -13.58
CA ALA A 722 -8.41 31.60 -12.48
C ALA A 722 -9.71 30.79 -12.30
N LEU A 723 -10.45 30.57 -13.40
CA LEU A 723 -11.66 29.73 -13.40
C LEU A 723 -11.39 28.31 -12.94
N PHE A 724 -10.26 27.73 -13.36
CA PHE A 724 -9.87 26.41 -12.89
C PHE A 724 -9.78 26.36 -11.36
N TRP A 725 -9.21 27.37 -10.69
CA TRP A 725 -9.09 27.36 -9.22
C TRP A 725 -10.44 27.46 -8.52
N LEU A 726 -11.38 28.24 -9.07
CA LEU A 726 -12.75 28.40 -8.56
C LEU A 726 -13.65 27.17 -8.77
N ALA A 727 -13.39 26.38 -9.81
CA ALA A 727 -14.18 25.20 -10.13
C ALA A 727 -14.15 24.13 -9.01
N TRP A 728 -15.33 23.57 -8.68
CA TRP A 728 -15.49 22.59 -7.60
C TRP A 728 -14.92 21.21 -7.98
N ARG A 729 -15.27 20.68 -9.17
CA ARG A 729 -14.91 19.32 -9.62
C ARG A 729 -13.95 19.38 -10.81
N LYS A 730 -12.65 19.21 -10.54
CA LYS A 730 -11.57 19.43 -11.53
C LYS A 730 -11.17 18.18 -12.35
N ASN A 731 -11.60 16.99 -11.91
CA ASN A 731 -11.20 15.70 -12.46
C ASN A 731 -12.38 14.99 -13.14
N LYS A 732 -13.00 15.67 -14.11
CA LYS A 732 -14.15 15.19 -14.86
C LYS A 732 -13.92 15.24 -16.35
N THR A 733 -14.67 14.42 -17.07
CA THR A 733 -14.56 14.27 -18.53
C THR A 733 -15.34 15.36 -19.25
N VAL A 734 -15.01 15.62 -20.51
CA VAL A 734 -15.72 16.62 -21.33
C VAL A 734 -17.20 16.27 -21.45
N LYS A 735 -17.55 15.00 -21.63
CA LYS A 735 -18.95 14.55 -21.72
C LYS A 735 -19.74 14.84 -20.44
N GLU A 736 -19.19 14.48 -19.28
CA GLU A 736 -19.85 14.70 -17.98
C GLU A 736 -20.06 16.19 -17.69
N GLU A 737 -19.11 17.02 -18.07
CA GLU A 737 -19.14 18.45 -17.80
C GLU A 737 -20.08 19.21 -18.74
N ILE A 738 -20.10 18.86 -20.03
CA ILE A 738 -20.95 19.52 -21.03
C ILE A 738 -22.42 19.10 -20.88
N HIS A 739 -22.72 17.80 -20.72
CA HIS A 739 -24.11 17.30 -20.74
C HIS A 739 -25.00 17.92 -19.65
N SER A 740 -24.43 18.32 -18.52
CA SER A 740 -25.19 18.91 -17.40
C SER A 740 -24.73 20.32 -17.04
N GLN A 741 -23.92 20.96 -17.89
CA GLN A 741 -23.26 22.24 -17.62
C GLN A 741 -22.59 22.30 -16.22
N ASN A 742 -22.03 21.17 -15.77
CA ASN A 742 -21.50 21.05 -14.42
C ASN A 742 -20.21 21.86 -14.21
N TRP A 743 -19.54 22.26 -15.28
CA TRP A 743 -18.24 22.92 -15.22
C TRP A 743 -18.34 24.34 -14.67
N THR A 744 -19.54 24.92 -14.69
CA THR A 744 -19.85 26.22 -14.11
C THR A 744 -20.02 26.18 -12.59
N ARG A 745 -20.12 24.98 -11.99
CA ARG A 745 -20.31 24.84 -10.54
C ARG A 745 -19.08 25.31 -9.76
N GLY A 746 -19.31 26.29 -8.89
CA GLY A 746 -18.26 26.94 -8.09
C GLY A 746 -17.76 28.25 -8.68
N LEU A 747 -18.06 28.53 -9.95
CA LEU A 747 -17.70 29.79 -10.60
C LEU A 747 -18.57 30.98 -10.15
N TRP A 748 -19.62 30.75 -9.36
CA TRP A 748 -20.40 31.84 -8.73
C TRP A 748 -19.57 32.69 -7.75
N LYS A 749 -18.38 32.22 -7.36
CA LYS A 749 -17.42 32.90 -6.49
C LYS A 749 -16.47 33.84 -7.22
N MET A 750 -16.68 34.09 -8.52
CA MET A 750 -15.89 35.06 -9.26
C MET A 750 -16.09 36.46 -8.67
N GLU A 751 -14.99 37.14 -8.35
CA GLU A 751 -14.99 38.46 -7.70
C GLU A 751 -14.51 39.56 -8.65
N THR A 752 -13.74 39.21 -9.70
CA THR A 752 -13.14 40.20 -10.61
C THR A 752 -13.78 40.22 -12.00
N VAL A 753 -13.64 41.35 -12.70
CA VAL A 753 -14.14 41.54 -14.06
C VAL A 753 -13.42 40.62 -15.06
N GLU A 754 -12.13 40.37 -14.83
CA GLU A 754 -11.33 39.46 -15.65
C GLU A 754 -11.84 38.02 -15.55
N GLU A 755 -12.19 37.55 -14.34
CA GLU A 755 -12.78 36.21 -14.16
C GLU A 755 -14.13 36.09 -14.87
N MET A 756 -14.97 37.13 -14.81
CA MET A 756 -16.25 37.15 -15.52
C MET A 756 -16.07 37.16 -17.04
N ALA A 757 -15.09 37.91 -17.56
CA ALA A 757 -14.77 37.94 -18.98
C ALA A 757 -14.24 36.57 -19.47
N ASP A 758 -13.32 35.96 -18.70
CA ASP A 758 -12.81 34.61 -18.96
C ASP A 758 -13.94 33.58 -18.96
N PHE A 759 -14.91 33.71 -18.05
CA PHE A 759 -16.06 32.81 -17.97
C PHE A 759 -16.95 32.90 -19.21
N VAL A 760 -17.25 34.11 -19.69
CA VAL A 760 -18.06 34.32 -20.89
C VAL A 760 -17.34 33.76 -22.13
N ASP A 761 -16.05 34.03 -22.29
CA ASP A 761 -15.27 33.50 -23.41
C ASP A 761 -15.17 31.96 -23.39
N LEU A 762 -14.98 31.36 -22.21
CA LEU A 762 -15.01 29.89 -22.07
C LEU A 762 -16.42 29.34 -22.35
N TRP A 763 -17.47 30.01 -21.87
CA TRP A 763 -18.86 29.61 -22.08
C TRP A 763 -19.19 29.50 -23.57
N ASP A 764 -18.90 30.55 -24.34
CA ASP A 764 -19.15 30.59 -25.78
C ASP A 764 -18.45 29.44 -26.50
N LYS A 765 -17.16 29.22 -26.19
CA LYS A 765 -16.39 28.12 -26.80
C LYS A 765 -16.88 26.73 -26.40
N VAL A 766 -17.46 26.57 -25.21
CA VAL A 766 -18.05 25.29 -24.78
C VAL A 766 -19.38 25.02 -25.50
N GLN A 767 -20.18 26.05 -25.79
CA GLN A 767 -21.44 25.89 -26.53
C GLN A 767 -21.22 25.42 -27.98
N GLU A 768 -20.08 25.76 -28.58
CA GLU A 768 -19.72 25.33 -29.94
C GLU A 768 -19.33 23.83 -30.02
N VAL A 769 -19.14 23.15 -28.89
CA VAL A 769 -18.66 21.77 -28.85
C VAL A 769 -19.78 20.78 -29.19
N GLN A 770 -19.57 19.99 -30.24
CA GLN A 770 -20.46 18.89 -30.62
C GLN A 770 -19.78 17.54 -30.39
N LEU A 771 -20.38 16.70 -29.54
CA LEU A 771 -19.90 15.35 -29.27
C LEU A 771 -20.49 14.35 -30.26
N THR A 772 -19.66 13.41 -30.72
CA THR A 772 -20.03 12.34 -31.66
C THR A 772 -20.03 10.97 -30.97
N SER A 773 -20.40 9.90 -31.67
CA SER A 773 -20.34 8.53 -31.14
C SER A 773 -18.95 7.89 -31.24
N GLU A 774 -18.00 8.52 -31.95
CA GLU A 774 -16.63 8.01 -32.06
C GLU A 774 -15.84 8.20 -30.75
N VAL A 775 -14.81 7.40 -30.53
CA VAL A 775 -13.93 7.59 -29.38
C VAL A 775 -13.07 8.84 -29.59
N ASP A 776 -12.83 9.61 -28.52
CA ASP A 776 -11.85 10.70 -28.52
C ASP A 776 -10.52 10.24 -29.15
N LYS A 777 -9.81 11.14 -29.84
CA LYS A 777 -8.51 10.92 -30.52
C LYS A 777 -7.45 11.87 -29.93
N ILE A 778 -6.24 11.39 -29.66
CA ILE A 778 -5.10 12.23 -29.23
C ILE A 778 -4.03 12.21 -30.32
N ILE A 779 -3.47 13.37 -30.60
CA ILE A 779 -2.38 13.55 -31.57
C ILE A 779 -1.26 14.37 -30.94
N TRP A 780 -0.04 14.08 -31.34
CA TRP A 780 1.11 14.94 -31.05
C TRP A 780 1.13 16.14 -31.99
N LYS A 781 1.45 17.33 -31.47
CA LYS A 781 1.51 18.56 -32.28
C LYS A 781 2.78 18.68 -33.12
N TRP A 782 3.90 18.20 -32.58
CA TRP A 782 5.23 18.52 -33.12
C TRP A 782 5.79 17.44 -34.05
N THR A 783 5.59 16.17 -33.71
CA THR A 783 6.10 15.00 -34.45
C THR A 783 5.05 13.89 -34.42
N ALA A 784 5.05 12.99 -35.39
CA ALA A 784 4.02 11.93 -35.47
C ALA A 784 4.06 10.94 -34.28
N ASP A 785 5.22 10.76 -33.65
CA ASP A 785 5.48 9.79 -32.59
C ASP A 785 5.83 10.43 -31.23
N GLY A 786 5.85 11.77 -31.16
CA GLY A 786 6.09 12.54 -29.94
C GLY A 786 7.54 12.59 -29.47
N MET A 787 8.50 12.11 -30.28
CA MET A 787 9.94 12.07 -29.96
C MET A 787 10.77 13.03 -30.80
#